data_AF-A0A0A8HUB2-F1
#
_entry.id   AF-A0A0A8HUB2-F1
#
_cell.length_a   1.000
_cell.length_b   1.000
_cell.length_c   1.000
_cell.angle_alpha   90.00
_cell.angle_beta   90.00
_cell.angle_gamma   90.00
#
_symmetry.space_group_name_H-M   'P 1'
#
loop_
_entity.id
_entity.type
_entity.pdbx_description
1 polymer ?
#
loop_
_entity_poly.entity_id
_entity_poly.type
_entity_poly.pdbx_seq_one_letter_code
_entity_poly.pdbx_strand_id
1 'polypeptide(L)'
;MKKLANHIILSGVTVSMLFSPLMAIDPNKLPSGGKFTHGTSGTININGNNMDIMGNGKNSVIQWGGGFSIGDKAQVNFGKGQSGQNYLNIAHGTDKSTIEGVLNAGGNNVFLINPNGVIITKTGTINANRFVASTTSLQAQHFEEFKAQGASFSPVFKPKPNGGNVVNMGNINANDVLLIGNKVSIDGGNIHGKHNEGVGDDALKNPSGNTADKIHLVGNYINLDLAKVNFNSKENLISANKSARVHISTEDYYNKLTGSKKDPFKKENGTDNFQKGSYENVNSKDNVNFKNIEQYASIGSDRDWFFFAKLWNDTDLEIFKLVDKGVAEYRLINDVPFKGNQGQNYANYCIDGLGCTSMIVGDSAEVGWNEYKRFSKTFNGQGYKLYNINIDVTDTPQGYSLKKIGLFGAANGATFKNVKVVYDGDINVNRPEQTGISIGSFIGYANNSTFENIEVSNVSNFKATVFDNAGGFVGSASNSNFYNIALNKFLNIDLKTPTSVDTYFGGFVGELNDNAVLENISLKKFENIKAIKDVGGFIGRSRIEGNYIFKNISIDLKGISSIYGNVGGFAGKLNGKTEISNVSIDLNSKNLISDHGNVGGFAGYIYSSSFYSENMDISSIYIKDISKIYSGKPGNNYVYAGGFAGQIDGDVIIKNIILDNIKEISADKGNAGGFAGSVNNYDYEKVHSSCFSNISINGIKKISSGQGSAGGFIGFIGTARGGINFDFNNIALNFKEVMIQGKNGAASFIGRIDNQSNYDDSKYHDTNLDFSNIHIYFDPNFSMQSDTGKGKFVGYYNPTYNTFNFKDKINFYANESIFNGATTDKSLWSNFTTLSPDENIFKNNTENITEAINVSVISPEFTGPEKIPDDVEVKLDMDDLYSDVIDSIIKDITKEYFSINIHDLIKILNEYKYENMNEDQKVEFIKTYFINKSKYDKNTDLDKIARSVVQSLDFASVYQGNFSEEKLNASALKEYKNNLAPKTQKIKDDQDSLNSFLKGDLNKLVIATNNLLEELEGKQTALKEVISQYNAYVDLINANKAERDDAMLEALREKIDQLTAQSEKLGKQIDEKQIILSQWQAQSSKDSNEHFVILGKFDYGQLIKPDLNEPNGEGGKDPDIKPDIPSAPDDLEFEQTASLNLIGDKAIEEEEEKEIGETDGEQRLITCIVSDNFKTMNPCAVGH
;
A
#
# COMPACT_ATOMS: atom_id res chain seq x y z
N MET A 1 -2.15 30.47 8.56
CA MET A 1 -2.14 30.76 7.11
C MET A 1 -0.99 30.01 6.42
N LYS A 2 -1.19 29.57 5.17
CA LYS A 2 -0.18 29.19 4.16
C LYS A 2 1.25 28.82 4.67
N LYS A 3 1.47 27.55 5.02
CA LYS A 3 2.76 26.88 4.73
C LYS A 3 2.56 26.07 3.45
N LEU A 4 3.21 26.49 2.37
CA LEU A 4 3.07 25.89 1.05
C LEU A 4 4.38 26.06 0.26
N ALA A 5 5.19 25.00 0.22
CA ALA A 5 6.24 24.77 -0.77
C ALA A 5 6.80 23.34 -0.65
N ASN A 6 6.85 22.63 -1.78
CA ASN A 6 7.93 21.72 -2.17
C ASN A 6 8.29 20.52 -1.27
N HIS A 7 7.35 19.59 -1.09
CA HIS A 7 7.72 18.18 -0.98
C HIS A 7 8.18 17.64 -2.35
N ILE A 8 9.50 17.69 -2.55
CA ILE A 8 10.35 16.64 -3.17
C ILE A 8 9.60 15.67 -4.12
N ILE A 9 9.67 15.94 -5.43
CA ILE A 9 9.32 14.99 -6.51
C ILE A 9 10.56 14.16 -6.84
N LEU A 10 10.57 12.85 -6.56
CA LEU A 10 11.79 12.04 -6.77
C LEU A 10 11.59 10.59 -7.22
N SER A 11 10.73 10.40 -8.23
CA SER A 11 10.70 9.21 -9.10
C SER A 11 11.54 9.34 -10.39
N GLY A 12 12.15 10.51 -10.63
CA GLY A 12 12.87 10.82 -11.88
C GLY A 12 14.16 11.66 -11.76
N VAL A 13 14.53 12.15 -10.57
CA VAL A 13 15.65 13.12 -10.41
C VAL A 13 16.92 12.48 -9.85
N THR A 14 16.86 11.26 -9.30
CA THR A 14 18.02 10.51 -8.76
C THR A 14 19.14 10.38 -9.79
N VAL A 15 18.78 10.05 -11.03
CA VAL A 15 19.67 9.90 -12.19
C VAL A 15 20.12 11.26 -12.78
N SER A 16 19.45 12.38 -12.43
CA SER A 16 19.90 13.71 -12.85
C SER A 16 21.16 14.13 -12.08
N MET A 17 21.13 14.02 -10.75
CA MET A 17 22.15 14.66 -9.90
C MET A 17 23.38 13.79 -9.66
N LEU A 18 23.29 12.48 -9.93
CA LEU A 18 24.46 11.59 -10.04
C LEU A 18 25.22 11.74 -11.36
N PHE A 19 24.63 12.38 -12.38
CA PHE A 19 25.25 12.58 -13.70
C PHE A 19 25.47 14.06 -14.03
N SER A 20 26.07 14.79 -13.09
CA SER A 20 26.60 16.14 -13.30
C SER A 20 27.85 16.34 -12.43
N PRO A 21 28.98 16.86 -12.94
CA PRO A 21 29.38 17.02 -14.35
C PRO A 21 30.34 15.90 -14.82
N LEU A 22 30.56 14.82 -14.06
CA LEU A 22 31.70 13.91 -14.25
C LEU A 22 31.56 12.86 -15.37
N MET A 23 30.34 12.69 -15.91
CA MET A 23 30.13 12.01 -17.21
C MET A 23 30.54 12.89 -18.40
N ALA A 24 30.76 14.20 -18.21
CA ALA A 24 31.10 15.10 -19.28
C ALA A 24 32.46 14.72 -19.88
N ILE A 25 32.41 14.34 -21.14
CA ILE A 25 33.57 14.49 -22.03
C ILE A 25 33.96 15.98 -22.08
N ASP A 26 35.20 16.29 -22.51
CA ASP A 26 35.65 17.67 -22.70
C ASP A 26 34.51 18.51 -23.35
N PRO A 27 34.11 19.65 -22.77
CA PRO A 27 33.07 20.53 -23.32
C PRO A 27 33.17 20.81 -24.82
N ASN A 28 34.39 20.85 -25.36
CA ASN A 28 34.69 21.13 -26.76
C ASN A 28 34.98 19.85 -27.57
N LYS A 29 34.76 18.66 -26.99
CA LYS A 29 35.05 17.36 -27.59
C LYS A 29 34.30 17.21 -28.89
N LEU A 30 35.05 16.98 -29.96
CA LEU A 30 34.54 16.59 -31.26
C LEU A 30 34.87 15.12 -31.56
N PRO A 31 34.14 14.46 -32.48
CA PRO A 31 34.53 13.18 -33.07
C PRO A 31 35.95 13.24 -33.65
N SER A 32 36.72 12.15 -33.55
CA SER A 32 38.16 12.21 -33.89
C SER A 32 38.66 11.03 -34.72
N GLY A 33 39.71 11.28 -35.52
CA GLY A 33 40.25 10.29 -36.46
C GLY A 33 39.30 9.94 -37.62
N GLY A 34 38.39 10.84 -37.98
CA GLY A 34 37.40 10.66 -39.05
C GLY A 34 38.02 10.59 -40.45
N LYS A 35 37.63 9.59 -41.24
CA LYS A 35 38.03 9.43 -42.65
C LYS A 35 36.86 8.93 -43.49
N PHE A 36 36.69 9.50 -44.69
CA PHE A 36 35.83 8.91 -45.73
C PHE A 36 36.46 7.60 -46.23
N THR A 37 35.64 6.58 -46.46
CA THR A 37 36.07 5.20 -46.76
C THR A 37 35.17 4.54 -47.82
N HIS A 38 35.50 3.29 -48.20
CA HIS A 38 34.67 2.45 -49.07
C HIS A 38 34.31 3.09 -50.44
N GLY A 39 35.21 3.91 -50.98
CA GLY A 39 35.02 4.62 -52.25
C GLY A 39 34.21 5.93 -52.15
N THR A 40 33.80 6.34 -50.94
CA THR A 40 33.17 7.66 -50.71
C THR A 40 34.23 8.74 -50.49
N SER A 41 33.87 10.02 -50.72
CA SER A 41 34.77 11.17 -50.52
C SER A 41 34.02 12.41 -50.06
N GLY A 42 34.73 13.36 -49.48
CA GLY A 42 34.19 14.59 -48.91
C GLY A 42 35.24 15.34 -48.09
N THR A 43 34.81 16.27 -47.24
CA THR A 43 35.64 17.08 -46.35
C THR A 43 35.13 17.02 -44.90
N ILE A 44 36.05 17.19 -43.96
CA ILE A 44 35.78 17.34 -42.51
C ILE A 44 36.58 18.57 -42.07
N ASN A 45 35.89 19.68 -41.83
CA ASN A 45 36.50 20.94 -41.43
C ASN A 45 36.24 21.18 -39.94
N ILE A 46 37.25 21.55 -39.17
CA ILE A 46 37.14 21.87 -37.74
C ILE A 46 37.46 23.35 -37.55
N ASN A 47 36.60 24.05 -36.82
CA ASN A 47 36.76 25.44 -36.43
C ASN A 47 36.42 25.60 -34.94
N GLY A 48 37.44 25.49 -34.09
CA GLY A 48 37.25 25.44 -32.63
C GLY A 48 36.40 24.25 -32.20
N ASN A 49 35.30 24.53 -31.50
CA ASN A 49 34.28 23.58 -31.04
C ASN A 49 33.28 23.13 -32.13
N ASN A 50 33.38 23.68 -33.35
CA ASN A 50 32.50 23.35 -34.47
C ASN A 50 33.19 22.42 -35.49
N MET A 51 32.45 21.45 -36.02
CA MET A 51 32.88 20.57 -37.10
C MET A 51 31.85 20.56 -38.23
N ASP A 52 32.26 20.96 -39.43
CA ASP A 52 31.43 20.89 -40.64
C ASP A 52 31.88 19.70 -41.52
N ILE A 53 30.98 18.75 -41.75
CA ILE A 53 31.20 17.54 -42.56
C ILE A 53 30.39 17.67 -43.86
N MET A 54 31.05 17.54 -45.01
CA MET A 54 30.39 17.58 -46.33
C MET A 54 30.81 16.40 -47.20
N GLY A 55 29.84 15.59 -47.65
CA GLY A 55 30.06 14.53 -48.62
C GLY A 55 30.00 15.06 -50.06
N ASN A 56 30.89 14.55 -50.93
CA ASN A 56 30.87 14.88 -52.36
C ASN A 56 29.75 14.15 -53.14
N GLY A 57 29.07 13.19 -52.51
CA GLY A 57 28.03 12.37 -53.12
C GLY A 57 26.92 12.01 -52.14
N LYS A 58 25.80 11.51 -52.66
CA LYS A 58 24.56 11.29 -51.90
C LYS A 58 24.72 10.35 -50.69
N ASN A 59 25.62 9.37 -50.75
CA ASN A 59 25.85 8.37 -49.71
C ASN A 59 27.34 8.40 -49.30
N SER A 60 27.63 8.70 -48.03
CA SER A 60 28.98 8.86 -47.47
C SER A 60 29.24 7.89 -46.33
N VAL A 61 30.40 7.23 -46.32
CA VAL A 61 30.79 6.24 -45.29
C VAL A 61 32.05 6.72 -44.57
N ILE A 62 31.89 7.14 -43.31
CA ILE A 62 32.93 7.76 -42.50
C ILE A 62 33.28 6.84 -41.33
N GLN A 63 34.57 6.52 -41.17
CA GLN A 63 35.08 5.75 -40.04
C GLN A 63 35.83 6.67 -39.07
N TRP A 64 35.54 6.52 -37.77
CA TRP A 64 36.05 7.37 -36.69
C TRP A 64 36.94 6.56 -35.76
N GLY A 65 38.26 6.64 -35.99
CA GLY A 65 39.25 5.84 -35.28
C GLY A 65 39.45 6.25 -33.81
N GLY A 66 39.19 7.51 -33.47
CA GLY A 66 39.24 8.03 -32.09
C GLY A 66 37.86 8.29 -31.50
N GLY A 67 36.87 7.48 -31.89
CA GLY A 67 35.49 7.57 -31.41
C GLY A 67 34.67 8.73 -31.98
N PHE A 68 33.37 8.70 -31.68
CA PHE A 68 32.39 9.71 -32.09
C PHE A 68 31.59 10.14 -30.86
N SER A 69 31.93 11.30 -30.31
CA SER A 69 31.28 11.93 -29.15
C SER A 69 31.33 13.46 -29.31
N ILE A 70 30.36 14.17 -28.74
CA ILE A 70 30.16 15.63 -28.93
C ILE A 70 29.91 16.27 -27.55
N GLY A 71 30.85 17.05 -27.01
CA GLY A 71 30.73 17.70 -25.69
C GLY A 71 29.68 18.82 -25.65
N ASP A 72 29.28 19.27 -24.45
CA ASP A 72 28.16 20.22 -24.24
C ASP A 72 28.24 21.54 -25.04
N LYS A 73 29.46 22.01 -25.35
CA LYS A 73 29.73 23.23 -26.14
C LYS A 73 30.12 22.93 -27.58
N ALA A 74 30.16 21.67 -28.00
CA ALA A 74 30.56 21.25 -29.34
C ALA A 74 29.37 21.07 -30.29
N GLN A 75 29.61 21.28 -31.58
CA GLN A 75 28.58 21.15 -32.63
C GLN A 75 29.14 20.48 -33.89
N VAL A 76 28.43 19.46 -34.39
CA VAL A 76 28.76 18.73 -35.62
C VAL A 76 27.66 18.94 -36.65
N ASN A 77 27.98 19.61 -37.75
CA ASN A 77 27.05 19.89 -38.85
C ASN A 77 27.30 18.92 -40.04
N PHE A 78 26.26 18.24 -40.53
CA PHE A 78 26.33 17.34 -41.68
C PHE A 78 25.62 17.92 -42.90
N GLY A 79 26.33 18.09 -44.01
CA GLY A 79 25.77 18.60 -45.27
C GLY A 79 25.26 20.04 -45.15
N LYS A 80 26.08 20.94 -44.59
CA LYS A 80 25.73 22.35 -44.35
C LYS A 80 25.36 23.05 -45.67
N GLY A 81 24.11 23.50 -45.80
CA GLY A 81 23.57 24.04 -47.06
C GLY A 81 23.21 22.99 -48.13
N GLN A 82 23.12 21.72 -47.74
CA GLN A 82 22.77 20.57 -48.60
C GLN A 82 21.64 19.76 -47.95
N SER A 83 20.87 19.00 -48.74
CA SER A 83 19.71 18.24 -48.27
C SER A 83 19.57 16.90 -49.00
N GLY A 84 18.95 15.89 -48.38
CA GLY A 84 18.73 14.57 -48.95
C GLY A 84 19.96 13.64 -49.07
N GLN A 85 21.07 13.99 -48.41
CA GLN A 85 22.29 13.16 -48.30
C GLN A 85 22.21 12.17 -47.12
N ASN A 86 23.07 11.14 -47.14
CA ASN A 86 23.11 10.07 -46.15
C ASN A 86 24.55 9.89 -45.62
N TYR A 87 24.71 9.94 -44.31
CA TYR A 87 26.01 9.86 -43.62
C TYR A 87 26.06 8.66 -42.67
N LEU A 88 26.79 7.61 -43.07
CA LEU A 88 27.07 6.44 -42.23
C LEU A 88 28.38 6.67 -41.45
N ASN A 89 28.25 6.92 -40.16
CA ASN A 89 29.34 7.17 -39.21
C ASN A 89 29.57 5.92 -38.37
N ILE A 90 30.80 5.39 -38.41
CA ILE A 90 31.16 4.15 -37.71
C ILE A 90 32.28 4.46 -36.72
N ALA A 91 31.99 4.35 -35.42
CA ALA A 91 32.97 4.49 -34.36
C ALA A 91 33.71 3.16 -34.13
N HIS A 92 35.05 3.21 -34.09
CA HIS A 92 35.93 2.04 -33.93
C HIS A 92 36.76 2.06 -32.63
N GLY A 93 36.50 3.00 -31.73
CA GLY A 93 37.15 3.06 -30.42
C GLY A 93 36.63 2.01 -29.43
N THR A 94 37.22 1.99 -28.23
CA THR A 94 36.74 1.22 -27.06
C THR A 94 35.49 1.81 -26.42
N ASP A 95 35.22 3.08 -26.67
CA ASP A 95 34.34 3.88 -25.80
C ASP A 95 32.91 3.98 -26.36
N LYS A 96 31.97 4.29 -25.47
CA LYS A 96 30.59 4.64 -25.80
C LYS A 96 30.53 6.00 -26.51
N SER A 97 29.64 6.14 -27.50
CA SER A 97 29.37 7.43 -28.13
C SER A 97 28.50 8.28 -27.23
N THR A 98 29.03 9.39 -26.73
CA THR A 98 28.31 10.31 -25.83
C THR A 98 28.03 11.63 -26.55
N ILE A 99 26.77 12.03 -26.62
CA ILE A 99 26.32 13.27 -27.26
C ILE A 99 25.73 14.19 -26.18
N GLU A 100 26.44 15.26 -25.86
CA GLU A 100 26.06 16.33 -24.93
C GLU A 100 25.80 17.65 -25.67
N GLY A 101 26.49 17.87 -26.79
CA GLY A 101 26.28 19.03 -27.67
C GLY A 101 25.31 18.75 -28.82
N VAL A 102 25.49 19.48 -29.93
CA VAL A 102 24.55 19.51 -31.06
C VAL A 102 25.06 18.67 -32.25
N LEU A 103 24.22 17.78 -32.77
CA LEU A 103 24.39 17.11 -34.05
C LEU A 103 23.31 17.61 -35.02
N ASN A 104 23.68 18.46 -35.98
CA ASN A 104 22.75 19.09 -36.91
C ASN A 104 22.99 18.63 -38.35
N ALA A 105 22.06 17.86 -38.91
CA ALA A 105 22.06 17.39 -40.29
C ALA A 105 20.95 18.04 -41.16
N GLY A 106 20.03 18.80 -40.56
CA GLY A 106 18.96 19.49 -41.28
C GLY A 106 18.09 18.52 -42.10
N GLY A 107 18.10 18.66 -43.43
CA GLY A 107 17.41 17.77 -44.37
C GLY A 107 18.16 16.48 -44.73
N ASN A 108 19.30 16.20 -44.11
CA ASN A 108 20.11 15.00 -44.35
C ASN A 108 19.84 13.89 -43.31
N ASN A 109 20.26 12.68 -43.64
CA ASN A 109 20.07 11.47 -42.83
C ASN A 109 21.41 11.05 -42.20
N VAL A 110 21.40 10.71 -40.91
CA VAL A 110 22.60 10.33 -40.14
C VAL A 110 22.41 8.96 -39.50
N PHE A 111 23.39 8.09 -39.71
CA PHE A 111 23.46 6.75 -39.13
C PHE A 111 24.72 6.68 -38.26
N LEU A 112 24.56 6.56 -36.94
CA LEU A 112 25.66 6.44 -35.98
C LEU A 112 25.74 4.98 -35.48
N ILE A 113 26.85 4.33 -35.80
CA ILE A 113 27.12 2.93 -35.45
C ILE A 113 28.25 2.89 -34.42
N ASN A 114 27.96 2.43 -33.20
CA ASN A 114 28.97 2.19 -32.16
C ASN A 114 28.59 0.91 -31.37
N PRO A 115 29.30 -0.22 -31.55
CA PRO A 115 29.02 -1.46 -30.84
C PRO A 115 29.06 -1.40 -29.30
N ASN A 116 29.77 -0.42 -28.74
CA ASN A 116 29.96 -0.27 -27.29
C ASN A 116 28.76 0.43 -26.62
N GLY A 117 28.09 1.33 -27.36
CA GLY A 117 26.92 2.05 -26.88
C GLY A 117 26.76 3.43 -27.50
N VAL A 118 25.53 3.98 -27.42
CA VAL A 118 25.20 5.36 -27.79
C VAL A 118 24.36 5.98 -26.67
N ILE A 119 24.81 7.12 -26.14
CA ILE A 119 24.11 7.91 -25.13
C ILE A 119 23.91 9.32 -25.67
N ILE A 120 22.66 9.78 -25.71
CA ILE A 120 22.32 11.20 -25.85
C ILE A 120 22.00 11.70 -24.44
N THR A 121 22.76 12.66 -23.92
CA THR A 121 22.57 13.20 -22.56
C THR A 121 21.47 14.27 -22.54
N LYS A 122 21.16 14.84 -21.36
CA LYS A 122 20.07 15.81 -21.20
C LYS A 122 20.24 17.11 -21.99
N THR A 123 21.48 17.51 -22.28
CA THR A 123 21.81 18.64 -23.17
C THR A 123 21.94 18.19 -24.64
N GLY A 124 22.28 16.92 -24.86
CA GLY A 124 22.52 16.32 -26.17
C GLY A 124 21.33 16.50 -27.11
N THR A 125 21.58 17.08 -28.28
CA THR A 125 20.52 17.39 -29.23
C THR A 125 20.87 16.97 -30.65
N ILE A 126 19.96 16.20 -31.27
CA ILE A 126 20.04 15.73 -32.65
C ILE A 126 18.97 16.46 -33.48
N ASN A 127 19.33 16.97 -34.66
CA ASN A 127 18.38 17.47 -35.65
C ASN A 127 18.70 16.89 -37.04
N ALA A 128 17.83 16.06 -37.61
CA ALA A 128 18.07 15.36 -38.88
C ALA A 128 16.76 15.03 -39.60
N ASN A 129 16.79 14.66 -40.89
CA ASN A 129 15.60 14.10 -41.52
C ASN A 129 15.33 12.66 -41.04
N ARG A 130 16.35 11.79 -41.06
CA ARG A 130 16.36 10.47 -40.42
C ARG A 130 17.57 10.34 -39.49
N PHE A 131 17.34 9.85 -38.27
CA PHE A 131 18.40 9.49 -37.34
C PHE A 131 18.35 8.00 -37.01
N VAL A 132 19.50 7.32 -37.16
CA VAL A 132 19.67 5.91 -36.78
C VAL A 132 20.82 5.79 -35.80
N ALA A 133 20.58 5.23 -34.62
CA ALA A 133 21.63 4.86 -33.66
C ALA A 133 21.65 3.34 -33.51
N SER A 134 22.81 2.70 -33.66
CA SER A 134 22.91 1.24 -33.59
C SER A 134 24.19 0.73 -32.93
N THR A 135 24.05 -0.30 -32.10
CA THR A 135 25.19 -1.10 -31.58
C THR A 135 25.46 -2.36 -32.41
N THR A 136 24.84 -2.49 -33.58
CA THR A 136 25.08 -3.58 -34.51
C THR A 136 26.45 -3.46 -35.18
N SER A 137 27.33 -4.44 -34.97
CA SER A 137 28.58 -4.57 -35.70
C SER A 137 28.31 -4.85 -37.19
N LEU A 138 28.63 -3.90 -38.07
CA LEU A 138 28.53 -4.05 -39.54
C LEU A 138 29.67 -4.92 -40.11
N GLN A 139 29.45 -5.46 -41.31
CA GLN A 139 30.43 -6.24 -42.10
C GLN A 139 30.51 -5.67 -43.52
N ALA A 140 31.56 -5.98 -44.28
CA ALA A 140 31.87 -5.37 -45.58
C ALA A 140 30.67 -5.18 -46.53
N GLN A 141 29.81 -6.19 -46.70
CA GLN A 141 28.61 -6.12 -47.54
C GLN A 141 27.69 -4.92 -47.22
N HIS A 142 27.56 -4.56 -45.94
CA HIS A 142 26.65 -3.52 -45.46
C HIS A 142 27.08 -2.11 -45.92
N PHE A 143 28.35 -1.92 -46.29
CA PHE A 143 28.85 -0.67 -46.85
C PHE A 143 28.50 -0.54 -48.34
N GLU A 144 28.39 -1.66 -49.06
CA GLU A 144 27.86 -1.70 -50.43
C GLU A 144 26.33 -1.56 -50.43
N GLU A 145 25.64 -2.27 -49.52
CA GLU A 145 24.20 -2.12 -49.27
C GLU A 145 23.84 -0.67 -48.96
N PHE A 146 24.54 -0.01 -48.03
CA PHE A 146 24.34 1.41 -47.72
C PHE A 146 24.61 2.33 -48.93
N LYS A 147 25.67 2.07 -49.72
CA LYS A 147 25.95 2.86 -50.93
C LYS A 147 24.86 2.72 -51.99
N ALA A 148 24.20 1.56 -52.09
CA ALA A 148 23.08 1.35 -53.01
C ALA A 148 21.74 1.90 -52.47
N GLN A 149 21.43 1.65 -51.20
CA GLN A 149 20.12 1.95 -50.58
C GLN A 149 20.03 3.38 -50.02
N GLY A 150 21.15 3.95 -49.54
CA GLY A 150 21.22 5.27 -48.93
C GLY A 150 20.20 5.47 -47.80
N ALA A 151 19.21 6.33 -48.03
CA ALA A 151 18.16 6.66 -47.07
C ALA A 151 17.33 5.44 -46.62
N SER A 152 17.23 4.40 -47.44
CA SER A 152 16.46 3.17 -47.14
C SER A 152 17.25 2.12 -46.37
N PHE A 153 18.56 2.31 -46.13
CA PHE A 153 19.40 1.35 -45.41
C PHE A 153 18.93 1.15 -43.96
N SER A 154 19.15 -0.05 -43.40
CA SER A 154 18.85 -0.33 -42.00
C SER A 154 19.84 -1.37 -41.43
N PRO A 155 20.52 -1.12 -40.29
CA PRO A 155 21.39 -2.12 -39.68
C PRO A 155 20.58 -3.33 -39.18
N VAL A 156 20.87 -4.54 -39.66
CA VAL A 156 20.17 -5.77 -39.25
C VAL A 156 20.40 -6.06 -37.76
N PHE A 157 19.35 -6.37 -37.00
CA PHE A 157 19.51 -6.61 -35.57
C PHE A 157 20.33 -7.89 -35.30
N LYS A 158 21.32 -7.79 -34.40
CA LYS A 158 22.19 -8.89 -33.96
C LYS A 158 22.09 -9.05 -32.44
N PRO A 159 21.16 -9.88 -31.91
CA PRO A 159 21.01 -10.06 -30.47
C PRO A 159 22.27 -10.67 -29.85
N LYS A 160 22.99 -9.87 -29.05
CA LYS A 160 24.14 -10.29 -28.23
C LYS A 160 23.80 -10.02 -26.76
N PRO A 161 24.03 -10.96 -25.81
CA PRO A 161 23.79 -10.72 -24.39
C PRO A 161 24.57 -9.52 -23.83
N ASN A 162 25.82 -9.34 -24.28
CA ASN A 162 26.72 -8.26 -23.87
C ASN A 162 26.89 -7.23 -25.00
N GLY A 163 25.83 -6.92 -25.74
CA GLY A 163 25.85 -5.83 -26.73
C GLY A 163 25.71 -4.47 -26.07
N GLY A 164 26.25 -3.42 -26.70
CA GLY A 164 26.07 -2.05 -26.24
C GLY A 164 24.59 -1.61 -26.23
N ASN A 165 24.28 -0.64 -25.37
CA ASN A 165 22.94 -0.08 -25.19
C ASN A 165 22.75 1.24 -25.97
N VAL A 166 21.49 1.61 -26.21
CA VAL A 166 21.12 2.94 -26.71
C VAL A 166 20.26 3.65 -25.67
N VAL A 167 20.67 4.83 -25.22
CA VAL A 167 19.97 5.61 -24.19
C VAL A 167 19.73 7.03 -24.70
N ASN A 168 18.49 7.50 -24.64
CA ASN A 168 18.15 8.92 -24.90
C ASN A 168 17.66 9.61 -23.62
N MET A 169 18.39 10.62 -23.17
CA MET A 169 17.98 11.57 -22.13
C MET A 169 17.75 12.98 -22.69
N GLY A 170 18.04 13.22 -23.97
CA GLY A 170 18.02 14.53 -24.62
C GLY A 170 17.01 14.64 -25.76
N ASN A 171 17.29 15.55 -26.69
CA ASN A 171 16.34 15.97 -27.72
C ASN A 171 16.68 15.36 -29.09
N ILE A 172 15.81 14.49 -29.61
CA ILE A 172 15.92 13.95 -30.97
C ILE A 172 14.82 14.56 -31.82
N ASN A 173 15.20 15.50 -32.69
CA ASN A 173 14.32 16.17 -33.65
C ASN A 173 14.55 15.53 -35.05
N ALA A 174 13.80 14.47 -35.38
CA ALA A 174 13.88 13.83 -36.69
C ALA A 174 12.57 13.16 -37.14
N ASN A 175 12.33 13.09 -38.45
CA ASN A 175 11.08 12.55 -39.01
C ASN A 175 11.04 11.01 -38.92
N ASP A 176 12.16 10.36 -39.21
CA ASP A 176 12.38 8.93 -38.95
C ASP A 176 13.42 8.75 -37.85
N VAL A 177 13.09 8.01 -36.78
CA VAL A 177 14.02 7.66 -35.70
C VAL A 177 14.07 6.14 -35.54
N LEU A 178 15.29 5.58 -35.54
CA LEU A 178 15.53 4.14 -35.35
C LEU A 178 16.65 3.91 -34.33
N LEU A 179 16.32 3.34 -33.18
CA LEU A 179 17.26 3.07 -32.08
C LEU A 179 17.41 1.55 -31.91
N ILE A 180 18.64 1.04 -32.06
CA ILE A 180 18.94 -0.40 -32.07
C ILE A 180 20.03 -0.72 -31.02
N GLY A 181 19.66 -1.37 -29.94
CA GLY A 181 20.57 -1.70 -28.83
C GLY A 181 20.36 -3.09 -28.26
N ASN A 182 21.17 -3.48 -27.28
CA ASN A 182 20.86 -4.63 -26.43
C ASN A 182 19.70 -4.28 -25.49
N LYS A 183 19.86 -3.21 -24.70
CA LYS A 183 18.79 -2.40 -24.10
C LYS A 183 18.58 -1.14 -24.94
N VAL A 184 17.33 -0.71 -25.08
CA VAL A 184 16.97 0.64 -25.55
C VAL A 184 16.16 1.33 -24.45
N SER A 185 16.60 2.51 -24.01
CA SER A 185 16.03 3.26 -22.87
C SER A 185 15.78 4.72 -23.24
N ILE A 186 14.69 5.30 -22.73
CA ILE A 186 14.28 6.70 -22.98
C ILE A 186 14.02 7.33 -21.60
N ASP A 187 15.05 7.99 -21.07
CA ASP A 187 15.19 8.27 -19.65
C ASP A 187 15.02 9.78 -19.38
N GLY A 188 13.95 10.37 -19.94
CA GLY A 188 13.61 11.79 -19.87
C GLY A 188 13.74 12.55 -21.19
N GLY A 189 14.19 11.89 -22.26
CA GLY A 189 14.43 12.52 -23.56
C GLY A 189 13.18 12.72 -24.42
N ASN A 190 13.17 13.80 -25.21
CA ASN A 190 12.13 14.11 -26.18
C ASN A 190 12.46 13.48 -27.55
N ILE A 191 11.46 12.93 -28.24
CA ILE A 191 11.59 12.53 -29.65
C ILE A 191 10.44 13.13 -30.47
N HIS A 192 10.77 14.14 -31.28
CA HIS A 192 9.86 14.94 -32.11
C HIS A 192 10.32 14.90 -33.58
N GLY A 193 9.52 15.44 -34.50
CA GLY A 193 9.90 15.64 -35.90
C GLY A 193 11.07 16.60 -36.07
N LYS A 194 11.66 16.67 -37.26
CA LYS A 194 12.81 17.55 -37.52
C LYS A 194 12.46 19.03 -37.37
N HIS A 195 13.43 19.88 -37.04
CA HIS A 195 13.22 21.33 -37.11
C HIS A 195 13.01 21.83 -38.54
N ASN A 196 12.35 22.98 -38.66
CA ASN A 196 12.25 23.72 -39.92
C ASN A 196 13.65 24.18 -40.39
N GLU A 197 13.82 24.42 -41.68
CA GLU A 197 15.11 24.87 -42.21
C GLU A 197 15.37 26.34 -41.81
N GLY A 198 16.63 26.65 -41.46
CA GLY A 198 17.03 28.01 -41.06
C GLY A 198 16.77 28.39 -39.59
N VAL A 199 16.40 27.44 -38.71
CA VAL A 199 16.36 27.71 -37.26
C VAL A 199 17.76 28.02 -36.69
N GLY A 200 17.83 28.93 -35.71
CA GLY A 200 19.08 29.29 -35.03
C GLY A 200 19.52 28.26 -33.98
N ASP A 201 20.80 28.30 -33.58
CA ASP A 201 21.42 27.25 -32.76
C ASP A 201 20.79 27.07 -31.36
N ASP A 202 20.21 28.11 -30.76
CA ASP A 202 19.47 27.98 -29.49
C ASP A 202 18.08 27.38 -29.65
N ALA A 203 17.45 27.54 -30.83
CA ALA A 203 16.22 26.84 -31.16
C ALA A 203 16.49 25.35 -31.46
N LEU A 204 17.62 25.03 -32.11
CA LEU A 204 18.03 23.65 -32.39
C LEU A 204 18.12 22.80 -31.12
N LYS A 205 18.68 23.34 -30.04
CA LYS A 205 18.84 22.68 -28.71
C LYS A 205 17.52 22.28 -28.05
N ASN A 206 16.39 22.85 -28.50
CA ASN A 206 15.08 22.61 -27.91
C ASN A 206 14.28 21.54 -28.69
N PRO A 207 13.28 20.89 -28.07
CA PRO A 207 12.34 20.02 -28.77
C PRO A 207 11.55 20.84 -29.80
N SER A 208 11.45 20.34 -31.04
CA SER A 208 10.89 21.10 -32.17
C SER A 208 9.38 21.35 -32.09
N GLY A 209 8.65 20.53 -31.33
CA GLY A 209 7.18 20.51 -31.35
C GLY A 209 6.56 19.93 -32.62
N ASN A 210 7.37 19.62 -33.65
CA ASN A 210 6.90 18.98 -34.87
C ASN A 210 6.61 17.48 -34.64
N THR A 211 5.73 16.91 -35.46
CA THR A 211 5.39 15.47 -35.39
C THR A 211 6.31 14.65 -36.28
N ALA A 212 7.01 13.66 -35.71
CA ALA A 212 7.76 12.66 -36.44
C ALA A 212 6.84 11.72 -37.23
N ASP A 213 7.31 11.19 -38.35
CA ASP A 213 6.59 10.16 -39.10
C ASP A 213 6.63 8.82 -38.36
N LYS A 214 7.81 8.37 -37.90
CA LYS A 214 7.98 7.10 -37.20
C LYS A 214 9.12 7.12 -36.18
N ILE A 215 8.86 6.55 -35.01
CA ILE A 215 9.87 6.15 -34.02
C ILE A 215 9.88 4.62 -33.93
N HIS A 216 11.05 3.99 -34.08
CA HIS A 216 11.19 2.53 -34.00
C HIS A 216 12.32 2.15 -33.04
N LEU A 217 11.97 1.39 -31.99
CA LEU A 217 12.90 0.87 -30.99
C LEU A 217 13.10 -0.64 -31.20
N VAL A 218 14.35 -1.09 -31.28
CA VAL A 218 14.72 -2.48 -31.58
C VAL A 218 15.77 -2.98 -30.58
N GLY A 219 15.57 -4.15 -29.98
CA GLY A 219 16.57 -4.70 -29.07
C GLY A 219 16.24 -6.05 -28.43
N ASN A 220 17.03 -6.47 -27.44
CA ASN A 220 16.65 -7.58 -26.56
C ASN A 220 15.62 -7.11 -25.53
N TYR A 221 15.89 -6.00 -24.86
CA TYR A 221 15.06 -5.46 -23.78
C TYR A 221 14.68 -4.01 -24.09
N ILE A 222 13.39 -3.72 -24.04
CA ILE A 222 12.85 -2.35 -24.20
C ILE A 222 11.88 -2.14 -23.04
N ASN A 223 12.17 -1.16 -22.19
CA ASN A 223 11.30 -0.76 -21.08
C ASN A 223 11.09 0.75 -21.16
N LEU A 224 9.85 1.18 -21.43
CA LEU A 224 9.48 2.59 -21.52
C LEU A 224 8.64 3.01 -20.32
N ASP A 225 9.15 3.97 -19.56
CA ASP A 225 8.38 4.69 -18.55
C ASP A 225 7.73 5.91 -19.20
N LEU A 226 6.41 5.87 -19.39
CA LEU A 226 5.65 6.94 -20.03
C LEU A 226 5.58 8.23 -19.20
N ALA A 227 6.01 8.25 -17.93
CA ALA A 227 6.26 9.52 -17.23
C ALA A 227 7.49 10.26 -17.79
N LYS A 228 8.47 9.49 -18.29
CA LYS A 228 9.78 9.98 -18.77
C LYS A 228 9.87 10.06 -20.31
N VAL A 229 8.91 9.49 -21.03
CA VAL A 229 8.82 9.53 -22.51
C VAL A 229 7.96 10.70 -22.98
N ASN A 230 8.51 11.56 -23.84
CA ASN A 230 7.77 12.54 -24.62
C ASN A 230 7.97 12.31 -26.12
N PHE A 231 7.02 11.63 -26.77
CA PHE A 231 7.02 11.35 -28.20
C PHE A 231 5.92 12.17 -28.90
N ASN A 232 6.28 12.90 -29.96
CA ASN A 232 5.34 13.51 -30.90
C ASN A 232 5.54 12.85 -32.26
N SER A 233 4.69 11.87 -32.58
CA SER A 233 4.91 10.94 -33.68
C SER A 233 3.60 10.35 -34.22
N LYS A 234 3.53 10.03 -35.52
CA LYS A 234 2.40 9.30 -36.11
C LYS A 234 2.43 7.80 -35.77
N GLU A 235 3.62 7.22 -35.72
CA GLU A 235 3.85 5.78 -35.50
C GLU A 235 4.95 5.53 -34.45
N ASN A 236 4.69 4.64 -33.49
CA ASN A 236 5.66 4.16 -32.49
C ASN A 236 5.74 2.64 -32.55
N LEU A 237 6.87 2.11 -33.03
CA LEU A 237 7.11 0.68 -33.20
C LEU A 237 8.11 0.15 -32.15
N ILE A 238 7.78 -1.00 -31.56
CA ILE A 238 8.65 -1.73 -30.62
C ILE A 238 8.90 -3.14 -31.14
N SER A 239 10.17 -3.52 -31.30
CA SER A 239 10.62 -4.85 -31.74
C SER A 239 11.61 -5.43 -30.72
N ALA A 240 11.10 -6.03 -29.64
CA ALA A 240 11.93 -6.62 -28.59
C ALA A 240 12.00 -8.15 -28.67
N ASN A 241 13.22 -8.69 -28.62
CA ASN A 241 13.51 -10.11 -28.75
C ASN A 241 13.33 -10.90 -27.44
N LYS A 242 13.51 -10.26 -26.26
CA LYS A 242 13.32 -10.88 -24.94
C LYS A 242 12.17 -10.29 -24.12
N SER A 243 12.06 -8.96 -24.04
CA SER A 243 10.98 -8.28 -23.30
C SER A 243 10.70 -6.88 -23.85
N ALA A 244 9.41 -6.58 -24.06
CA ALA A 244 8.88 -5.26 -24.41
C ALA A 244 7.89 -4.83 -23.33
N ARG A 245 8.23 -3.82 -22.54
CA ARG A 245 7.38 -3.27 -21.48
C ARG A 245 7.18 -1.77 -21.71
N VAL A 246 5.94 -1.33 -21.57
CA VAL A 246 5.54 0.08 -21.60
C VAL A 246 4.66 0.31 -20.37
N HIS A 247 5.10 1.17 -19.47
CA HIS A 247 4.45 1.36 -18.18
C HIS A 247 4.43 2.82 -17.75
N ILE A 248 3.67 3.11 -16.70
CA ILE A 248 3.58 4.43 -16.07
C ILE A 248 3.22 4.24 -14.59
N SER A 249 3.70 5.09 -13.68
CA SER A 249 3.21 5.06 -12.29
C SER A 249 1.72 5.40 -12.25
N THR A 250 0.99 4.95 -11.23
CA THR A 250 -0.44 5.28 -11.11
C THR A 250 -0.65 6.74 -10.72
N GLU A 251 0.32 7.38 -10.06
CA GLU A 251 0.37 8.84 -9.88
C GLU A 251 0.52 9.59 -11.21
N ASP A 252 1.52 9.23 -12.03
CA ASP A 252 1.75 9.88 -13.33
C ASP A 252 0.60 9.62 -14.31
N TYR A 253 -0.07 8.47 -14.21
CA TYR A 253 -1.26 8.15 -14.99
C TYR A 253 -2.44 9.05 -14.62
N TYR A 254 -2.73 9.20 -13.31
CA TYR A 254 -3.75 10.12 -12.82
C TYR A 254 -3.45 11.56 -13.25
N ASN A 255 -2.20 12.02 -13.07
CA ASN A 255 -1.77 13.36 -13.44
C ASN A 255 -1.89 13.62 -14.96
N LYS A 256 -1.56 12.64 -15.82
CA LYS A 256 -1.75 12.77 -17.28
C LYS A 256 -3.22 12.78 -17.69
N LEU A 257 -4.05 11.90 -17.12
CA LEU A 257 -5.48 11.85 -17.42
C LEU A 257 -6.20 13.12 -16.99
N THR A 258 -5.98 13.59 -15.76
CA THR A 258 -6.59 14.83 -15.24
C THR A 258 -6.07 16.09 -15.92
N GLY A 259 -4.76 16.18 -16.19
CA GLY A 259 -4.15 17.36 -16.79
C GLY A 259 -4.37 17.52 -18.30
N SER A 260 -4.57 16.43 -19.04
CA SER A 260 -4.65 16.46 -20.51
C SER A 260 -5.91 15.83 -21.13
N LYS A 261 -6.70 15.09 -20.35
CA LYS A 261 -7.85 14.26 -20.81
C LYS A 261 -7.51 13.31 -21.98
N LYS A 262 -6.25 12.84 -22.05
CA LYS A 262 -5.77 11.84 -23.01
C LYS A 262 -5.09 10.68 -22.28
N ASP A 263 -5.41 9.45 -22.69
CA ASP A 263 -4.74 8.24 -22.22
C ASP A 263 -3.37 8.07 -22.92
N PRO A 264 -2.22 8.09 -22.22
CA PRO A 264 -0.90 7.92 -22.83
C PRO A 264 -0.69 6.59 -23.57
N PHE A 265 -1.52 5.56 -23.30
CA PHE A 265 -1.48 4.29 -24.04
C PHE A 265 -2.21 4.34 -25.40
N LYS A 266 -3.02 5.37 -25.67
CA LYS A 266 -3.89 5.47 -26.86
C LYS A 266 -3.59 6.73 -27.68
N LYS A 267 -3.94 6.67 -28.96
CA LYS A 267 -4.01 7.83 -29.88
C LYS A 267 -5.41 8.44 -29.83
N GLU A 268 -5.59 9.65 -30.35
CA GLU A 268 -6.88 10.37 -30.34
C GLU A 268 -8.02 9.61 -31.05
N ASN A 269 -7.69 8.71 -31.99
CA ASN A 269 -8.65 7.84 -32.66
C ASN A 269 -8.94 6.51 -31.91
N GLY A 270 -8.47 6.36 -30.66
CA GLY A 270 -8.64 5.17 -29.84
C GLY A 270 -7.72 3.98 -30.16
N THR A 271 -6.87 4.07 -31.18
CA THR A 271 -5.87 3.01 -31.49
C THR A 271 -4.69 3.04 -30.53
N ASP A 272 -4.00 1.91 -30.35
CA ASP A 272 -2.84 1.83 -29.46
C ASP A 272 -1.70 2.75 -29.93
N ASN A 273 -1.14 3.48 -28.97
CA ASN A 273 -0.04 4.42 -29.20
C ASN A 273 1.24 3.67 -29.63
N PHE A 274 1.55 2.55 -28.95
CA PHE A 274 2.72 1.70 -29.19
C PHE A 274 2.31 0.38 -29.85
N GLN A 275 2.98 0.03 -30.95
CA GLN A 275 2.61 -1.10 -31.80
C GLN A 275 3.80 -2.05 -32.01
N LYS A 276 3.51 -3.34 -32.13
CA LYS A 276 4.53 -4.38 -32.31
C LYS A 276 5.12 -4.29 -33.72
N GLY A 277 6.37 -3.86 -33.82
CA GLY A 277 7.07 -3.70 -35.10
C GLY A 277 7.71 -4.99 -35.60
N SER A 278 7.77 -5.15 -36.92
CA SER A 278 8.63 -6.13 -37.60
C SER A 278 10.01 -5.54 -37.88
N TYR A 279 11.08 -6.33 -37.72
CA TYR A 279 12.46 -5.90 -38.02
C TYR A 279 13.34 -7.10 -38.38
N GLU A 280 14.34 -6.90 -39.24
CA GLU A 280 15.23 -7.97 -39.72
C GLU A 280 16.27 -8.38 -38.67
N ASN A 281 16.54 -9.69 -38.57
CA ASN A 281 17.47 -10.29 -37.61
C ASN A 281 18.37 -11.31 -38.31
N VAL A 282 19.67 -11.31 -37.99
CA VAL A 282 20.67 -12.20 -38.64
C VAL A 282 20.51 -13.66 -38.22
N ASN A 283 19.90 -13.94 -37.08
CA ASN A 283 19.80 -15.30 -36.52
C ASN A 283 18.65 -16.14 -37.09
N SER A 284 17.97 -15.69 -38.15
CA SER A 284 16.73 -16.30 -38.63
C SER A 284 16.67 -16.55 -40.14
N LYS A 285 16.67 -17.83 -40.52
CA LYS A 285 15.79 -18.33 -41.59
C LYS A 285 14.38 -18.62 -41.08
N ASP A 286 14.21 -18.70 -39.76
CA ASP A 286 12.96 -19.01 -39.06
C ASP A 286 12.43 -17.74 -38.37
N ASN A 287 11.19 -17.34 -38.71
CA ASN A 287 10.59 -16.05 -38.29
C ASN A 287 10.77 -15.74 -36.78
N VAL A 288 11.58 -14.73 -36.45
CA VAL A 288 11.67 -14.22 -35.07
C VAL A 288 10.37 -13.50 -34.73
N ASN A 289 9.46 -14.22 -34.07
CA ASN A 289 8.26 -13.65 -33.49
C ASN A 289 8.67 -12.82 -32.25
N PHE A 290 8.93 -11.52 -32.46
CA PHE A 290 9.19 -10.56 -31.38
C PHE A 290 8.12 -10.69 -30.29
N LYS A 291 8.47 -10.37 -29.04
CA LYS A 291 7.54 -10.42 -27.92
C LYS A 291 6.39 -9.44 -28.13
N ASN A 292 5.23 -9.76 -27.55
CA ASN A 292 4.13 -8.81 -27.46
C ASN A 292 4.50 -7.71 -26.45
N ILE A 293 3.92 -6.52 -26.61
CA ILE A 293 4.17 -5.39 -25.71
C ILE A 293 3.31 -5.58 -24.46
N GLU A 294 3.94 -5.71 -23.30
CA GLU A 294 3.28 -5.60 -22.00
C GLU A 294 2.95 -4.13 -21.74
N GLN A 295 1.67 -3.81 -21.51
CA GLN A 295 1.20 -2.46 -21.15
C GLN A 295 0.54 -2.50 -19.78
N TYR A 296 1.10 -1.80 -18.79
CA TYR A 296 0.57 -1.79 -17.41
C TYR A 296 0.78 -0.45 -16.70
N ALA A 297 -0.14 -0.08 -15.81
CA ALA A 297 0.14 0.92 -14.79
C ALA A 297 0.83 0.25 -13.60
N SER A 298 1.95 0.81 -13.15
CA SER A 298 2.75 0.30 -12.04
C SER A 298 2.36 0.93 -10.71
N ILE A 299 2.41 0.12 -9.65
CA ILE A 299 2.17 0.50 -8.26
C ILE A 299 3.36 0.00 -7.43
N GLY A 300 4.15 0.92 -6.86
CA GLY A 300 5.33 0.61 -6.06
C GLY A 300 5.34 1.16 -4.64
N SER A 301 4.26 1.86 -4.23
CA SER A 301 4.16 2.58 -2.96
C SER A 301 2.71 2.76 -2.50
N ASP A 302 2.52 3.22 -1.26
CA ASP A 302 1.21 3.62 -0.73
C ASP A 302 0.68 4.87 -1.44
N ARG A 303 1.59 5.76 -1.86
CA ARG A 303 1.29 6.92 -2.70
C ARG A 303 0.79 6.53 -4.09
N ASP A 304 1.41 5.54 -4.74
CA ASP A 304 0.86 4.96 -5.98
C ASP A 304 -0.55 4.41 -5.75
N TRP A 305 -0.76 3.66 -4.66
CA TRP A 305 -2.09 3.12 -4.35
C TRP A 305 -3.13 4.21 -4.09
N PHE A 306 -2.75 5.35 -3.49
CA PHE A 306 -3.62 6.51 -3.32
C PHE A 306 -4.15 7.01 -4.68
N PHE A 307 -3.28 7.15 -5.67
CA PHE A 307 -3.69 7.54 -7.02
C PHE A 307 -4.41 6.42 -7.77
N PHE A 308 -4.05 5.15 -7.56
CA PHE A 308 -4.80 3.99 -8.07
C PHE A 308 -6.24 3.96 -7.57
N ALA A 309 -6.47 4.13 -6.28
CA ALA A 309 -7.81 4.19 -5.71
C ALA A 309 -8.58 5.41 -6.24
N LYS A 310 -7.93 6.59 -6.33
CA LYS A 310 -8.54 7.76 -6.96
C LYS A 310 -8.94 7.53 -8.42
N LEU A 311 -8.12 6.88 -9.25
CA LEU A 311 -8.48 6.57 -10.66
C LEU A 311 -9.83 5.83 -10.80
N TRP A 312 -10.18 4.98 -9.83
CA TRP A 312 -11.44 4.21 -9.83
C TRP A 312 -12.58 4.86 -9.04
N ASN A 313 -12.26 5.74 -8.08
CA ASN A 313 -13.22 6.36 -7.18
C ASN A 313 -13.51 7.84 -7.50
N ASP A 314 -12.78 8.48 -8.42
CA ASP A 314 -12.89 9.93 -8.71
C ASP A 314 -14.32 10.37 -9.07
N THR A 315 -14.64 11.62 -8.74
CA THR A 315 -15.92 12.25 -9.07
C THR A 315 -16.03 12.70 -10.54
N ASP A 316 -14.92 12.90 -11.27
CA ASP A 316 -14.99 13.20 -12.71
C ASP A 316 -15.31 11.93 -13.53
N LEU A 317 -16.54 11.89 -14.04
CA LEU A 317 -17.08 10.85 -14.92
C LEU A 317 -16.28 10.66 -16.22
N GLU A 318 -15.63 11.70 -16.75
CA GLU A 318 -14.80 11.59 -17.95
C GLU A 318 -13.49 10.87 -17.62
N ILE A 319 -12.91 11.11 -16.44
CA ILE A 319 -11.70 10.40 -15.98
C ILE A 319 -12.02 8.92 -15.78
N PHE A 320 -13.12 8.58 -15.09
CA PHE A 320 -13.56 7.17 -14.96
C PHE A 320 -13.76 6.50 -16.34
N LYS A 321 -14.36 7.21 -17.31
CA LYS A 321 -14.60 6.68 -18.67
C LYS A 321 -13.34 6.57 -19.54
N LEU A 322 -12.26 7.28 -19.20
CA LEU A 322 -10.92 7.05 -19.74
C LEU A 322 -10.24 5.84 -19.06
N VAL A 323 -10.31 5.74 -17.73
CA VAL A 323 -9.74 4.63 -16.93
C VAL A 323 -10.33 3.28 -17.33
N ASP A 324 -11.65 3.18 -17.51
CA ASP A 324 -12.31 1.94 -17.94
C ASP A 324 -11.98 1.55 -19.40
N LYS A 325 -11.51 2.48 -20.23
CA LYS A 325 -11.09 2.22 -21.62
C LYS A 325 -9.57 2.15 -21.82
N GLY A 326 -8.81 2.43 -20.77
CA GLY A 326 -7.37 2.60 -20.82
C GLY A 326 -6.59 1.30 -20.61
N VAL A 327 -5.60 1.35 -19.71
CA VAL A 327 -4.65 0.26 -19.51
C VAL A 327 -5.32 -1.02 -18.97
N ALA A 328 -4.94 -2.17 -19.52
CA ALA A 328 -5.57 -3.46 -19.24
C ALA A 328 -5.08 -4.13 -17.94
N GLU A 329 -3.87 -3.79 -17.48
CA GLU A 329 -3.24 -4.36 -16.28
C GLU A 329 -2.75 -3.25 -15.32
N TYR A 330 -3.05 -3.42 -14.04
CA TYR A 330 -2.45 -2.71 -12.91
C TYR A 330 -1.55 -3.70 -12.18
N ARG A 331 -0.27 -3.36 -11.97
CA ARG A 331 0.77 -4.30 -11.59
C ARG A 331 1.58 -3.79 -10.39
N LEU A 332 1.71 -4.61 -9.35
CA LEU A 332 2.66 -4.34 -8.27
C LEU A 332 4.09 -4.52 -8.79
N ILE A 333 4.95 -3.57 -8.43
CA ILE A 333 6.40 -3.62 -8.70
C ILE A 333 7.24 -3.65 -7.40
N ASN A 334 6.61 -3.54 -6.23
CA ASN A 334 7.20 -3.63 -4.89
C ASN A 334 6.16 -4.06 -3.84
N ASP A 335 6.62 -4.43 -2.63
CA ASP A 335 5.76 -4.58 -1.44
C ASP A 335 5.25 -3.19 -0.97
N VAL A 336 3.97 -3.06 -0.64
CA VAL A 336 3.30 -1.78 -0.31
C VAL A 336 2.78 -1.74 1.15
N PRO A 337 3.32 -0.86 2.02
CA PRO A 337 2.89 -0.71 3.42
C PRO A 337 1.77 0.34 3.60
N PHE A 338 0.60 -0.08 4.09
CA PHE A 338 -0.55 0.79 4.40
C PHE A 338 -0.61 1.29 5.85
N LYS A 339 0.50 1.20 6.59
CA LYS A 339 0.74 1.92 7.87
C LYS A 339 -0.40 1.82 8.92
N GLY A 340 -1.22 0.77 8.90
CA GLY A 340 -2.36 0.59 9.81
C GLY A 340 -1.93 0.48 11.28
N ASN A 341 -0.78 -0.15 11.50
CA ASN A 341 -0.06 -0.18 12.78
C ASN A 341 0.54 1.17 13.23
N GLN A 342 0.45 2.20 12.38
CA GLN A 342 0.76 3.61 12.71
C GLN A 342 -0.53 4.46 12.80
N GLY A 343 -1.71 3.83 12.83
CA GLY A 343 -3.01 4.50 12.96
C GLY A 343 -3.65 4.97 11.65
N GLN A 344 -3.05 4.69 10.48
CA GLN A 344 -3.71 4.95 9.19
C GLN A 344 -4.93 4.03 9.00
N ASN A 345 -5.97 4.57 8.37
CA ASN A 345 -7.19 3.84 8.04
C ASN A 345 -7.29 3.69 6.52
N TYR A 346 -7.30 2.47 6.02
CA TYR A 346 -7.40 2.20 4.58
C TYR A 346 -8.69 2.74 3.95
N ALA A 347 -9.78 2.86 4.71
CA ALA A 347 -11.03 3.45 4.22
C ALA A 347 -11.04 5.00 4.20
N ASN A 348 -10.09 5.64 4.89
CA ASN A 348 -9.90 7.10 4.93
C ASN A 348 -8.41 7.43 5.17
N TYR A 349 -7.59 7.14 4.16
CA TYR A 349 -6.13 7.19 4.24
C TYR A 349 -5.63 8.58 3.87
N CYS A 350 -4.79 9.17 4.71
CA CYS A 350 -4.32 10.55 4.54
C CYS A 350 -2.84 10.61 4.14
N ILE A 351 -2.51 11.35 3.10
CA ILE A 351 -1.12 11.67 2.72
C ILE A 351 -0.93 13.19 2.80
N ASP A 352 0.15 13.61 3.48
CA ASP A 352 0.47 15.03 3.65
C ASP A 352 0.61 15.74 2.29
N GLY A 353 -0.06 16.89 2.18
CA GLY A 353 -0.15 17.66 0.93
C GLY A 353 -1.12 17.12 -0.14
N LEU A 354 -1.61 15.87 -0.02
CA LEU A 354 -2.61 15.30 -0.93
C LEU A 354 -4.02 15.20 -0.31
N GLY A 355 -4.13 15.25 1.03
CA GLY A 355 -5.38 15.06 1.75
C GLY A 355 -5.71 13.59 1.98
N CYS A 356 -6.99 13.29 2.22
CA CYS A 356 -7.47 11.94 2.56
C CYS A 356 -8.36 11.35 1.46
N THR A 357 -8.31 10.03 1.26
CA THR A 357 -9.18 9.32 0.33
C THR A 357 -9.45 7.87 0.78
N SER A 358 -10.45 7.21 0.22
CA SER A 358 -10.66 5.78 0.44
C SER A 358 -9.75 4.97 -0.49
N MET A 359 -8.90 4.12 0.07
CA MET A 359 -8.06 3.19 -0.69
C MET A 359 -8.84 1.98 -1.23
N ILE A 360 -10.11 1.82 -0.82
CA ILE A 360 -11.03 0.77 -1.26
C ILE A 360 -11.36 1.01 -2.74
N VAL A 361 -10.72 0.24 -3.64
CA VAL A 361 -10.78 0.48 -5.08
C VAL A 361 -12.14 0.03 -5.65
N GLY A 362 -12.86 0.93 -6.32
CA GLY A 362 -14.17 0.66 -6.91
C GLY A 362 -15.27 0.59 -5.85
N ASP A 363 -15.54 1.71 -5.17
CA ASP A 363 -16.46 1.80 -4.03
C ASP A 363 -17.95 1.48 -4.32
N SER A 364 -18.31 1.24 -5.59
CA SER A 364 -19.68 1.03 -6.06
C SER A 364 -20.65 2.20 -5.83
N ALA A 365 -20.14 3.43 -5.74
CA ALA A 365 -20.98 4.62 -5.87
C ALA A 365 -21.75 4.59 -7.21
N GLU A 366 -23.04 4.93 -7.15
CA GLU A 366 -23.87 5.16 -8.33
C GLU A 366 -23.45 6.46 -9.01
N VAL A 367 -23.32 6.44 -10.33
CA VAL A 367 -22.88 7.60 -11.14
C VAL A 367 -23.90 8.01 -12.20
N GLY A 368 -25.11 7.45 -12.10
CA GLY A 368 -26.25 7.66 -12.98
C GLY A 368 -27.25 6.52 -12.84
N TRP A 369 -28.30 6.51 -13.65
CA TRP A 369 -29.27 5.40 -13.70
C TRP A 369 -28.56 4.11 -14.18
N ASN A 370 -28.16 3.25 -13.24
CA ASN A 370 -27.48 1.96 -13.41
C ASN A 370 -25.97 1.96 -13.79
N GLU A 371 -25.28 3.11 -13.84
CA GLU A 371 -23.80 3.13 -13.93
C GLU A 371 -23.17 3.07 -12.52
N TYR A 372 -22.26 2.11 -12.27
CA TYR A 372 -21.59 1.88 -10.98
C TYR A 372 -20.07 1.89 -11.14
N LYS A 373 -19.34 2.53 -10.21
CA LYS A 373 -17.87 2.43 -10.15
C LYS A 373 -17.44 1.04 -9.67
N ARG A 374 -16.96 0.20 -10.59
CA ARG A 374 -16.49 -1.17 -10.30
C ARG A 374 -15.18 -1.41 -11.03
N PHE A 375 -14.21 -2.05 -10.37
CA PHE A 375 -12.94 -2.42 -11.00
C PHE A 375 -13.17 -3.45 -12.11
N SER A 376 -12.59 -3.23 -13.30
CA SER A 376 -12.92 -3.97 -14.54
C SER A 376 -11.69 -4.43 -15.34
N LYS A 377 -10.53 -4.56 -14.68
CA LYS A 377 -9.22 -4.78 -15.31
C LYS A 377 -8.47 -5.94 -14.67
N THR A 378 -7.26 -6.23 -15.14
CA THR A 378 -6.35 -7.14 -14.46
C THR A 378 -5.65 -6.40 -13.32
N PHE A 379 -5.67 -6.93 -12.11
CA PHE A 379 -4.76 -6.56 -11.03
C PHE A 379 -3.80 -7.72 -10.77
N ASN A 380 -2.49 -7.46 -10.88
CA ASN A 380 -1.45 -8.48 -10.79
C ASN A 380 -0.45 -8.13 -9.68
N GLY A 381 -0.47 -8.90 -8.60
CA GLY A 381 0.38 -8.72 -7.44
C GLY A 381 1.84 -9.14 -7.65
N GLN A 382 2.16 -9.90 -8.70
CA GLN A 382 3.52 -10.41 -9.00
C GLN A 382 4.21 -11.08 -7.78
N GLY A 383 3.43 -11.62 -6.82
CA GLY A 383 3.93 -12.20 -5.59
C GLY A 383 4.41 -11.21 -4.52
N TYR A 384 4.32 -9.90 -4.75
CA TYR A 384 4.54 -8.85 -3.74
C TYR A 384 3.39 -8.77 -2.71
N LYS A 385 3.66 -8.12 -1.58
CA LYS A 385 2.72 -7.97 -0.45
C LYS A 385 2.06 -6.60 -0.42
N LEU A 386 0.75 -6.60 -0.17
CA LEU A 386 0.01 -5.47 0.37
C LEU A 386 -0.11 -5.69 1.88
N TYR A 387 0.51 -4.84 2.71
CA TYR A 387 0.71 -5.16 4.12
C TYR A 387 0.49 -3.96 5.07
N ASN A 388 0.36 -4.25 6.37
CA ASN A 388 -0.02 -3.31 7.42
C ASN A 388 -1.38 -2.64 7.13
N ILE A 389 -2.39 -3.43 6.78
CA ILE A 389 -3.74 -2.92 6.47
C ILE A 389 -4.62 -2.96 7.73
N ASN A 390 -5.40 -1.89 7.90
CA ASN A 390 -6.48 -1.72 8.87
C ASN A 390 -7.65 -1.00 8.17
N ILE A 391 -8.86 -1.56 8.23
CA ILE A 391 -10.07 -1.00 7.59
C ILE A 391 -11.07 -0.66 8.69
N ASP A 392 -11.35 0.62 8.90
CA ASP A 392 -12.44 1.06 9.76
C ASP A 392 -13.40 2.00 9.01
N VAL A 393 -14.70 1.67 8.98
CA VAL A 393 -15.73 2.52 8.38
C VAL A 393 -16.72 3.09 9.40
N THR A 394 -16.41 3.11 10.70
CA THR A 394 -17.20 3.81 11.73
C THR A 394 -17.46 5.26 11.36
N ASP A 395 -16.40 6.04 11.10
CA ASP A 395 -16.43 7.50 11.20
C ASP A 395 -16.17 8.24 9.87
N THR A 396 -16.22 7.55 8.72
CA THR A 396 -16.13 8.21 7.41
C THR A 396 -17.28 9.23 7.22
N PRO A 397 -17.03 10.40 6.59
CA PRO A 397 -17.97 11.53 6.59
C PRO A 397 -19.37 11.23 6.06
N GLN A 398 -20.37 11.96 6.58
CA GLN A 398 -21.74 11.94 6.06
C GLN A 398 -21.74 12.27 4.55
N GLY A 399 -22.46 11.46 3.77
CA GLY A 399 -22.51 11.53 2.31
C GLY A 399 -21.80 10.38 1.60
N TYR A 400 -20.77 9.78 2.20
CA TYR A 400 -20.10 8.60 1.61
C TYR A 400 -20.83 7.29 1.98
N SER A 401 -21.40 6.64 0.97
CA SER A 401 -22.15 5.38 1.08
C SER A 401 -21.27 4.17 0.71
N LEU A 402 -20.21 3.90 1.49
CA LEU A 402 -19.30 2.76 1.31
C LEU A 402 -20.00 1.42 1.61
N LYS A 403 -20.85 0.95 0.69
CA LYS A 403 -21.61 -0.29 0.84
C LYS A 403 -20.77 -1.54 0.56
N LYS A 404 -19.76 -1.46 -0.29
CA LYS A 404 -18.94 -2.63 -0.68
C LYS A 404 -17.53 -2.44 -0.13
N ILE A 405 -17.12 -3.33 0.78
CA ILE A 405 -15.98 -3.12 1.69
C ILE A 405 -14.98 -4.28 1.56
N GLY A 406 -13.70 -3.93 1.42
CA GLY A 406 -12.55 -4.82 1.35
C GLY A 406 -11.31 -4.06 0.89
N LEU A 407 -10.27 -4.77 0.46
CA LEU A 407 -9.16 -4.16 -0.28
C LEU A 407 -9.67 -3.50 -1.58
N PHE A 408 -10.60 -4.19 -2.26
CA PHE A 408 -11.45 -3.69 -3.33
C PHE A 408 -12.91 -3.58 -2.84
N GLY A 409 -13.65 -2.61 -3.36
CA GLY A 409 -15.08 -2.49 -3.07
C GLY A 409 -15.88 -3.47 -3.91
N ALA A 410 -15.97 -3.18 -5.20
CA ALA A 410 -16.71 -3.96 -6.19
C ALA A 410 -15.93 -4.16 -7.49
N ALA A 411 -16.09 -5.34 -8.09
CA ALA A 411 -15.50 -5.71 -9.37
C ALA A 411 -16.55 -6.19 -10.40
N ASN A 412 -16.28 -5.97 -11.68
CA ASN A 412 -17.09 -6.43 -12.79
C ASN A 412 -16.22 -6.74 -14.02
N GLY A 413 -16.06 -8.01 -14.39
CA GLY A 413 -15.16 -8.40 -15.50
C GLY A 413 -13.67 -8.39 -15.14
N ALA A 414 -13.32 -8.35 -13.85
CA ALA A 414 -11.94 -8.20 -13.40
C ALA A 414 -11.17 -9.53 -13.32
N THR A 415 -9.85 -9.44 -13.26
CA THR A 415 -8.96 -10.59 -12.96
C THR A 415 -7.96 -10.19 -11.89
N PHE A 416 -7.94 -10.89 -10.76
CA PHE A 416 -7.00 -10.68 -9.67
C PHE A 416 -6.03 -11.86 -9.61
N LYS A 417 -4.73 -11.62 -9.70
CA LYS A 417 -3.73 -12.71 -9.68
C LYS A 417 -2.45 -12.41 -8.91
N ASN A 418 -1.84 -13.46 -8.34
CA ASN A 418 -0.56 -13.42 -7.62
C ASN A 418 -0.50 -12.43 -6.44
N VAL A 419 -1.59 -12.27 -5.67
CA VAL A 419 -1.70 -11.21 -4.64
C VAL A 419 -1.48 -11.76 -3.22
N LYS A 420 -0.60 -11.14 -2.44
CA LYS A 420 -0.49 -11.40 -0.99
C LYS A 420 -1.01 -10.21 -0.20
N VAL A 421 -1.86 -10.47 0.78
CA VAL A 421 -2.45 -9.47 1.66
C VAL A 421 -2.16 -9.82 3.12
N VAL A 422 -1.61 -8.89 3.87
CA VAL A 422 -1.24 -9.07 5.28
C VAL A 422 -1.87 -7.92 6.09
N TYR A 423 -2.92 -8.24 6.84
CA TYR A 423 -3.48 -7.31 7.80
C TYR A 423 -2.54 -7.16 9.01
N ASP A 424 -2.56 -5.99 9.64
CA ASP A 424 -1.88 -5.73 10.92
C ASP A 424 -2.79 -4.85 11.78
N GLY A 425 -4.06 -5.26 11.83
CA GLY A 425 -5.19 -4.47 12.30
C GLY A 425 -6.52 -5.18 12.09
N ASP A 426 -7.60 -4.40 12.13
CA ASP A 426 -8.99 -4.87 12.11
C ASP A 426 -9.68 -4.62 10.76
N ILE A 427 -10.82 -5.28 10.58
CA ILE A 427 -11.89 -4.89 9.68
C ILE A 427 -13.10 -4.57 10.56
N ASN A 428 -13.48 -3.29 10.66
CA ASN A 428 -14.52 -2.79 11.55
C ASN A 428 -15.60 -2.02 10.76
N VAL A 429 -16.84 -2.49 10.83
CA VAL A 429 -17.96 -1.97 10.02
C VAL A 429 -19.16 -1.60 10.89
N ASN A 430 -19.15 -0.38 11.42
CA ASN A 430 -20.24 0.15 12.24
C ASN A 430 -21.09 1.18 11.49
N ARG A 431 -22.20 0.75 10.85
CA ARG A 431 -23.10 1.63 10.09
C ARG A 431 -24.58 1.33 10.37
N PRO A 432 -25.11 1.72 11.56
CA PRO A 432 -26.47 1.38 11.99
C PRO A 432 -27.59 1.88 11.08
N GLU A 433 -27.33 2.87 10.24
CA GLU A 433 -28.33 3.54 9.37
C GLU A 433 -28.30 3.07 7.89
N GLN A 434 -27.41 2.16 7.50
CA GLN A 434 -27.21 1.77 6.09
C GLN A 434 -27.52 0.29 5.82
N THR A 435 -28.01 0.01 4.61
CA THR A 435 -28.36 -1.34 4.12
C THR A 435 -27.78 -1.61 2.73
N GLY A 436 -27.68 -2.88 2.33
CA GLY A 436 -27.00 -3.33 1.11
C GLY A 436 -25.49 -3.49 1.29
N ILE A 437 -25.00 -3.62 2.53
CA ILE A 437 -23.57 -3.67 2.87
C ILE A 437 -23.03 -5.07 2.58
N SER A 438 -21.88 -5.15 1.89
CA SER A 438 -21.18 -6.40 1.63
C SER A 438 -19.69 -6.31 1.93
N ILE A 439 -19.17 -7.21 2.77
CA ILE A 439 -17.85 -7.12 3.41
C ILE A 439 -17.00 -8.36 3.07
N GLY A 440 -15.81 -8.17 2.52
CA GLY A 440 -14.81 -9.23 2.39
C GLY A 440 -13.40 -8.75 2.71
N SER A 441 -12.52 -9.60 3.25
CA SER A 441 -11.13 -9.19 3.50
C SER A 441 -10.34 -8.86 2.22
N PHE A 442 -10.82 -9.32 1.07
CA PHE A 442 -10.29 -8.95 -0.24
C PHE A 442 -11.27 -8.08 -1.03
N ILE A 443 -12.55 -8.45 -1.11
CA ILE A 443 -13.53 -7.70 -1.90
C ILE A 443 -14.96 -7.75 -1.37
N GLY A 444 -15.66 -6.62 -1.38
CA GLY A 444 -17.06 -6.53 -0.94
C GLY A 444 -18.05 -7.22 -1.89
N TYR A 445 -17.89 -7.02 -3.21
CA TYR A 445 -18.75 -7.62 -4.24
C TYR A 445 -18.00 -7.98 -5.53
N ALA A 446 -18.16 -9.21 -6.02
CA ALA A 446 -17.57 -9.68 -7.27
C ALA A 446 -18.65 -10.06 -8.30
N ASN A 447 -18.56 -9.54 -9.52
CA ASN A 447 -19.37 -9.96 -10.65
C ASN A 447 -18.48 -10.35 -11.84
N ASN A 448 -18.78 -11.47 -12.51
CA ASN A 448 -18.10 -11.87 -13.75
C ASN A 448 -16.54 -11.82 -13.64
N SER A 449 -15.97 -12.18 -12.49
CA SER A 449 -14.57 -11.90 -12.13
C SER A 449 -13.80 -13.16 -11.76
N THR A 450 -12.49 -13.17 -12.00
CA THR A 450 -11.60 -14.31 -11.72
C THR A 450 -10.55 -13.94 -10.66
N PHE A 451 -10.27 -14.87 -9.74
CA PHE A 451 -9.33 -14.71 -8.63
C PHE A 451 -8.39 -15.93 -8.62
N GLU A 452 -7.07 -15.71 -8.72
CA GLU A 452 -6.08 -16.77 -8.94
C GLU A 452 -4.80 -16.57 -8.11
N ASN A 453 -4.33 -17.58 -7.37
CA ASN A 453 -3.08 -17.54 -6.60
C ASN A 453 -3.04 -16.36 -5.61
N ILE A 454 -3.91 -16.39 -4.59
CA ILE A 454 -4.09 -15.30 -3.61
C ILE A 454 -3.93 -15.80 -2.18
N GLU A 455 -3.23 -15.04 -1.33
CA GLU A 455 -3.13 -15.26 0.11
C GLU A 455 -3.62 -14.03 0.87
N VAL A 456 -4.46 -14.24 1.90
CA VAL A 456 -4.86 -13.19 2.87
C VAL A 456 -4.61 -13.71 4.29
N SER A 457 -3.97 -12.89 5.13
CA SER A 457 -3.53 -13.32 6.45
C SER A 457 -3.61 -12.24 7.54
N ASN A 458 -3.58 -12.70 8.80
CA ASN A 458 -3.47 -11.89 10.02
C ASN A 458 -4.63 -10.90 10.28
N VAL A 459 -5.89 -11.27 9.98
CA VAL A 459 -7.05 -10.42 10.32
C VAL A 459 -7.31 -10.53 11.83
N SER A 460 -7.00 -9.48 12.59
CA SER A 460 -7.04 -9.49 14.05
C SER A 460 -8.47 -9.52 14.59
N ASN A 461 -9.33 -8.61 14.12
CA ASN A 461 -10.77 -8.73 14.32
C ASN A 461 -11.52 -8.44 13.01
N PHE A 462 -12.66 -9.10 12.84
CA PHE A 462 -13.61 -8.93 11.76
C PHE A 462 -14.99 -8.65 12.40
N LYS A 463 -15.34 -7.37 12.51
CA LYS A 463 -16.47 -6.85 13.29
C LYS A 463 -17.44 -6.10 12.39
N ALA A 464 -18.74 -6.33 12.56
CA ALA A 464 -19.78 -5.52 11.93
C ALA A 464 -21.01 -5.40 12.82
N THR A 465 -21.74 -4.28 12.71
CA THR A 465 -22.99 -4.02 13.46
C THR A 465 -24.23 -3.93 12.57
N VAL A 466 -24.05 -3.71 11.27
CA VAL A 466 -25.05 -3.93 10.20
C VAL A 466 -24.31 -4.42 8.96
N PHE A 467 -24.79 -5.51 8.37
CA PHE A 467 -24.34 -6.03 7.09
C PHE A 467 -25.43 -6.93 6.48
N ASP A 468 -25.39 -7.08 5.16
CA ASP A 468 -26.25 -8.01 4.43
C ASP A 468 -25.42 -9.29 4.16
N ASN A 469 -24.26 -9.14 3.51
CA ASN A 469 -23.42 -10.26 3.08
C ASN A 469 -21.97 -10.09 3.57
N ALA A 470 -21.41 -11.04 4.31
CA ALA A 470 -20.04 -10.94 4.81
C ALA A 470 -19.26 -12.25 4.59
N GLY A 471 -18.03 -12.16 4.12
CA GLY A 471 -17.19 -13.33 3.89
C GLY A 471 -15.75 -13.13 4.34
N GLY A 472 -15.09 -14.22 4.73
CA GLY A 472 -13.66 -14.17 5.06
C GLY A 472 -12.78 -13.76 3.88
N PHE A 473 -13.23 -13.94 2.62
CA PHE A 473 -12.58 -13.41 1.41
C PHE A 473 -13.47 -12.41 0.65
N VAL A 474 -14.72 -12.82 0.33
CA VAL A 474 -15.67 -12.04 -0.48
C VAL A 474 -17.01 -11.85 0.23
N GLY A 475 -17.52 -10.61 0.26
CA GLY A 475 -18.88 -10.36 0.78
C GLY A 475 -19.95 -11.10 -0.02
N SER A 476 -20.04 -10.81 -1.32
CA SER A 476 -20.95 -11.52 -2.23
C SER A 476 -20.35 -11.70 -3.63
N ALA A 477 -20.62 -12.83 -4.28
CA ALA A 477 -20.16 -13.10 -5.65
C ALA A 477 -21.29 -13.54 -6.58
N SER A 478 -21.15 -13.20 -7.87
CA SER A 478 -21.97 -13.63 -9.00
C SER A 478 -21.08 -13.95 -10.20
N ASN A 479 -21.35 -15.04 -10.91
CA ASN A 479 -20.67 -15.42 -12.16
C ASN A 479 -19.13 -15.40 -12.05
N SER A 480 -18.56 -15.76 -10.90
CA SER A 480 -17.15 -15.50 -10.55
C SER A 480 -16.40 -16.77 -10.12
N ASN A 481 -15.11 -16.82 -10.46
CA ASN A 481 -14.28 -18.02 -10.32
C ASN A 481 -13.08 -17.79 -9.41
N PHE A 482 -12.76 -18.78 -8.58
CA PHE A 482 -11.79 -18.69 -7.48
C PHE A 482 -10.86 -19.91 -7.50
N TYR A 483 -9.55 -19.66 -7.66
CA TYR A 483 -8.54 -20.69 -7.85
C TYR A 483 -7.32 -20.46 -6.95
N ASN A 484 -6.86 -21.50 -6.25
CA ASN A 484 -5.61 -21.50 -5.48
C ASN A 484 -5.56 -20.35 -4.45
N ILE A 485 -6.45 -20.37 -3.45
CA ILE A 485 -6.61 -19.26 -2.48
C ILE A 485 -6.40 -19.74 -1.03
N ALA A 486 -5.64 -18.98 -0.25
CA ALA A 486 -5.36 -19.27 1.16
C ALA A 486 -5.78 -18.13 2.10
N LEU A 487 -6.59 -18.45 3.11
CA LEU A 487 -6.91 -17.57 4.24
C LEU A 487 -6.27 -18.12 5.53
N ASN A 488 -5.57 -17.29 6.29
CA ASN A 488 -4.75 -17.77 7.42
C ASN A 488 -4.76 -16.80 8.63
N LYS A 489 -5.16 -17.29 9.81
CA LYS A 489 -5.34 -16.53 11.06
C LYS A 489 -6.40 -15.42 10.95
N PHE A 490 -7.64 -15.76 11.27
CA PHE A 490 -8.74 -14.82 11.44
C PHE A 490 -9.21 -14.92 12.90
N LEU A 491 -8.82 -13.94 13.74
CA LEU A 491 -8.71 -14.17 15.19
C LEU A 491 -9.93 -13.78 16.03
N ASN A 492 -10.85 -12.95 15.53
CA ASN A 492 -12.09 -12.64 16.24
C ASN A 492 -13.20 -12.22 15.26
N ILE A 493 -14.20 -13.07 15.06
CA ILE A 493 -15.30 -12.85 14.10
C ILE A 493 -16.61 -12.67 14.88
N ASP A 494 -16.91 -11.42 15.22
CA ASP A 494 -18.07 -11.02 16.03
C ASP A 494 -18.99 -10.10 15.21
N LEU A 495 -19.96 -10.72 14.54
CA LEU A 495 -20.87 -10.04 13.63
C LEU A 495 -22.27 -9.95 14.24
N LYS A 496 -22.79 -8.74 14.35
CA LYS A 496 -24.08 -8.40 14.95
C LYS A 496 -24.90 -7.60 13.95
N THR A 497 -26.21 -7.71 14.03
CA THR A 497 -27.19 -6.92 13.26
C THR A 497 -28.49 -6.73 14.05
N PRO A 498 -29.35 -5.76 13.67
CA PRO A 498 -30.76 -5.77 14.02
C PRO A 498 -31.45 -7.02 13.44
N THR A 499 -32.42 -7.58 14.18
CA THR A 499 -33.07 -8.87 13.85
C THR A 499 -33.97 -8.84 12.60
N SER A 500 -34.16 -7.66 12.00
CA SER A 500 -35.02 -7.40 10.84
C SER A 500 -34.35 -7.59 9.48
N VAL A 501 -33.02 -7.77 9.42
CA VAL A 501 -32.26 -7.96 8.17
C VAL A 501 -31.90 -9.44 7.99
N ASP A 502 -31.99 -9.98 6.77
CA ASP A 502 -31.43 -11.29 6.43
C ASP A 502 -29.93 -11.14 6.14
N THR A 503 -29.09 -11.92 6.84
CA THR A 503 -27.63 -11.74 6.82
C THR A 503 -26.90 -13.04 6.52
N TYR A 504 -25.97 -13.08 5.60
CA TYR A 504 -25.26 -14.32 5.25
C TYR A 504 -23.76 -14.17 5.55
N PHE A 505 -23.22 -15.07 6.41
CA PHE A 505 -21.78 -15.12 6.69
C PHE A 505 -21.14 -16.45 6.29
N GLY A 506 -20.05 -16.39 5.52
CA GLY A 506 -19.20 -17.55 5.25
C GLY A 506 -17.74 -17.30 5.60
N GLY A 507 -17.02 -18.30 6.09
CA GLY A 507 -15.56 -18.20 6.26
C GLY A 507 -14.80 -17.88 4.97
N PHE A 508 -15.42 -18.03 3.79
CA PHE A 508 -14.89 -17.61 2.49
C PHE A 508 -15.82 -16.62 1.76
N VAL A 509 -17.09 -16.97 1.50
CA VAL A 509 -18.09 -16.09 0.84
C VAL A 509 -19.37 -15.94 1.65
N GLY A 510 -19.87 -14.71 1.81
CA GLY A 510 -21.18 -14.46 2.44
C GLY A 510 -22.34 -15.02 1.62
N GLU A 511 -22.53 -14.48 0.40
CA GLU A 511 -23.57 -14.94 -0.52
C GLU A 511 -23.05 -15.25 -1.93
N LEU A 512 -23.33 -16.45 -2.43
CA LEU A 512 -23.16 -16.86 -3.83
C LEU A 512 -24.47 -16.70 -4.62
N ASN A 513 -24.37 -16.06 -5.78
CA ASN A 513 -25.44 -15.87 -6.76
C ASN A 513 -24.98 -16.43 -8.11
N ASP A 514 -25.92 -16.80 -8.98
CA ASP A 514 -25.65 -17.26 -10.35
C ASP A 514 -24.60 -18.39 -10.42
N ASN A 515 -23.65 -18.34 -11.36
CA ASN A 515 -22.64 -19.38 -11.53
C ASN A 515 -21.37 -19.10 -10.69
N ALA A 516 -20.71 -20.13 -10.13
CA ALA A 516 -19.38 -19.96 -9.55
C ALA A 516 -18.55 -21.26 -9.55
N VAL A 517 -17.23 -21.13 -9.76
CA VAL A 517 -16.25 -22.22 -9.58
C VAL A 517 -15.30 -21.85 -8.44
N LEU A 518 -15.13 -22.76 -7.49
CA LEU A 518 -14.29 -22.59 -6.30
C LEU A 518 -13.37 -23.82 -6.15
N GLU A 519 -12.10 -23.70 -6.54
CA GLU A 519 -11.15 -24.81 -6.56
C GLU A 519 -9.82 -24.49 -5.86
N ASN A 520 -9.30 -25.46 -5.10
CA ASN A 520 -8.04 -25.40 -4.34
C ASN A 520 -8.01 -24.24 -3.32
N ILE A 521 -8.89 -24.29 -2.32
CA ILE A 521 -9.05 -23.20 -1.34
C ILE A 521 -8.83 -23.72 0.08
N SER A 522 -8.04 -23.00 0.88
CA SER A 522 -7.77 -23.37 2.27
C SER A 522 -8.01 -22.23 3.26
N LEU A 523 -8.74 -22.53 4.33
CA LEU A 523 -9.01 -21.66 5.48
C LEU A 523 -8.33 -22.29 6.69
N LYS A 524 -7.39 -21.58 7.32
CA LYS A 524 -6.57 -22.10 8.42
C LYS A 524 -6.57 -21.13 9.61
N LYS A 525 -6.66 -21.67 10.82
CA LYS A 525 -6.64 -20.94 12.09
C LYS A 525 -7.70 -19.85 12.16
N PHE A 526 -8.94 -20.19 11.81
CA PHE A 526 -10.10 -19.35 12.08
C PHE A 526 -10.55 -19.58 13.53
N GLU A 527 -10.75 -18.50 14.29
CA GLU A 527 -11.32 -18.60 15.63
C GLU A 527 -12.85 -18.82 15.57
N ASN A 528 -13.59 -18.52 16.64
CA ASN A 528 -15.05 -18.69 16.65
C ASN A 528 -15.71 -17.72 15.67
N ILE A 529 -16.66 -18.21 14.88
CA ILE A 529 -17.54 -17.42 14.03
C ILE A 529 -18.87 -17.18 14.76
N LYS A 530 -19.32 -15.93 14.82
CA LYS A 530 -20.65 -15.57 15.31
C LYS A 530 -21.34 -14.59 14.37
N ALA A 531 -22.56 -14.92 13.96
CA ALA A 531 -23.47 -14.07 13.20
C ALA A 531 -24.93 -14.30 13.64
N ILE A 532 -25.91 -13.71 12.96
CA ILE A 532 -27.32 -13.73 13.39
C ILE A 532 -28.24 -14.57 12.51
N LYS A 533 -28.00 -14.67 11.20
CA LYS A 533 -28.80 -15.50 10.27
C LYS A 533 -27.97 -16.68 9.71
N ASP A 534 -27.91 -16.94 8.40
CA ASP A 534 -27.24 -18.17 7.90
C ASP A 534 -25.70 -18.04 7.98
N VAL A 535 -25.03 -19.08 8.52
CA VAL A 535 -23.60 -19.06 8.85
C VAL A 535 -22.90 -20.34 8.41
N GLY A 536 -21.90 -20.23 7.54
CA GLY A 536 -21.06 -21.34 7.11
C GLY A 536 -19.59 -21.16 7.45
N GLY A 537 -18.87 -22.27 7.65
CA GLY A 537 -17.41 -22.25 7.72
C GLY A 537 -16.75 -21.91 6.37
N PHE A 538 -17.49 -22.01 5.27
CA PHE A 538 -17.07 -21.61 3.92
C PHE A 538 -18.06 -20.63 3.27
N ILE A 539 -19.33 -21.00 3.16
CA ILE A 539 -20.38 -20.21 2.47
C ILE A 539 -21.54 -19.89 3.42
N GLY A 540 -21.94 -18.62 3.54
CA GLY A 540 -23.16 -18.28 4.28
C GLY A 540 -24.40 -18.85 3.60
N ARG A 541 -24.64 -18.42 2.36
CA ARG A 541 -25.76 -18.87 1.52
C ARG A 541 -25.38 -18.94 0.03
N SER A 542 -25.96 -19.88 -0.70
CA SER A 542 -26.06 -19.82 -2.18
C SER A 542 -27.51 -19.61 -2.65
N ARG A 543 -27.73 -19.24 -3.93
CA ARG A 543 -29.07 -19.06 -4.52
C ARG A 543 -29.58 -20.33 -5.22
N ILE A 544 -30.89 -20.39 -5.45
CA ILE A 544 -31.56 -21.58 -6.05
C ILE A 544 -31.34 -21.62 -7.57
N GLU A 545 -31.19 -20.46 -8.21
CA GLU A 545 -31.02 -20.31 -9.67
C GLU A 545 -29.57 -20.55 -10.15
N GLY A 546 -28.64 -20.82 -9.21
CA GLY A 546 -27.20 -20.87 -9.51
C GLY A 546 -26.64 -22.25 -9.80
N ASN A 547 -25.47 -22.27 -10.45
CA ASN A 547 -24.67 -23.46 -10.73
C ASN A 547 -23.30 -23.33 -10.05
N TYR A 548 -23.01 -24.21 -9.09
CA TYR A 548 -21.84 -24.09 -8.21
C TYR A 548 -20.95 -25.33 -8.26
N ILE A 549 -19.66 -25.13 -8.51
CA ILE A 549 -18.65 -26.19 -8.49
C ILE A 549 -17.67 -25.90 -7.36
N PHE A 550 -17.54 -26.82 -6.40
CA PHE A 550 -16.61 -26.74 -5.28
C PHE A 550 -15.65 -27.94 -5.29
N LYS A 551 -14.35 -27.69 -5.21
CA LYS A 551 -13.33 -28.75 -5.35
C LYS A 551 -12.08 -28.48 -4.53
N ASN A 552 -11.58 -29.50 -3.83
CA ASN A 552 -10.34 -29.44 -3.05
C ASN A 552 -10.37 -28.29 -2.01
N ILE A 553 -11.30 -28.35 -1.07
CA ILE A 553 -11.51 -27.32 -0.04
C ILE A 553 -11.06 -27.83 1.33
N SER A 554 -10.30 -27.04 2.08
CA SER A 554 -9.83 -27.37 3.44
C SER A 554 -10.19 -26.28 4.43
N ILE A 555 -10.78 -26.66 5.56
CA ILE A 555 -11.34 -25.74 6.57
C ILE A 555 -10.86 -26.16 7.96
N ASP A 556 -10.12 -25.28 8.63
CA ASP A 556 -9.65 -25.42 10.02
C ASP A 556 -10.14 -24.20 10.83
N LEU A 557 -11.15 -24.43 11.67
CA LEU A 557 -11.80 -23.37 12.47
C LEU A 557 -12.24 -23.84 13.87
N LYS A 558 -12.61 -22.90 14.75
CA LYS A 558 -12.88 -23.16 16.18
C LYS A 558 -14.35 -23.02 16.63
N GLY A 559 -15.30 -23.15 15.72
CA GLY A 559 -16.74 -23.25 16.02
C GLY A 559 -17.56 -22.12 15.41
N ILE A 560 -18.87 -22.34 15.31
CA ILE A 560 -19.81 -21.45 14.61
C ILE A 560 -21.09 -21.31 15.43
N SER A 561 -21.61 -20.09 15.55
CA SER A 561 -22.86 -19.80 16.24
C SER A 561 -23.76 -18.83 15.48
N SER A 562 -25.06 -19.11 15.49
CA SER A 562 -26.14 -18.25 14.99
C SER A 562 -27.23 -18.04 16.04
N ILE A 563 -28.07 -17.04 15.82
CA ILE A 563 -29.31 -16.86 16.59
C ILE A 563 -30.50 -17.41 15.79
N TYR A 564 -30.72 -16.93 14.56
CA TYR A 564 -31.95 -17.17 13.80
C TYR A 564 -31.78 -18.01 12.54
N GLY A 565 -30.57 -18.23 12.05
CA GLY A 565 -30.35 -18.92 10.77
C GLY A 565 -29.59 -20.24 10.91
N ASN A 566 -29.39 -20.87 9.76
CA ASN A 566 -28.85 -22.21 9.62
C ASN A 566 -27.33 -22.19 9.75
N VAL A 567 -26.74 -23.24 10.36
CA VAL A 567 -25.31 -23.29 10.68
C VAL A 567 -24.67 -24.58 10.16
N GLY A 568 -23.52 -24.48 9.49
CA GLY A 568 -22.72 -25.66 9.16
C GLY A 568 -21.24 -25.40 8.91
N GLY A 569 -20.42 -26.44 9.09
CA GLY A 569 -18.95 -26.38 8.94
C GLY A 569 -18.50 -26.02 7.52
N PHE A 570 -19.33 -26.26 6.51
CA PHE A 570 -19.15 -25.77 5.14
C PHE A 570 -20.16 -24.65 4.83
N ALA A 571 -21.47 -24.92 4.96
CA ALA A 571 -22.51 -23.98 4.53
C ALA A 571 -23.56 -23.68 5.61
N GLY A 572 -24.01 -22.43 5.68
CA GLY A 572 -25.25 -22.10 6.41
C GLY A 572 -26.45 -22.68 5.67
N LYS A 573 -26.67 -22.21 4.44
CA LYS A 573 -27.70 -22.75 3.52
C LYS A 573 -27.17 -22.99 2.10
N LEU A 574 -27.21 -24.25 1.67
CA LEU A 574 -26.79 -24.69 0.34
C LEU A 574 -28.01 -24.89 -0.58
N ASN A 575 -27.99 -24.22 -1.74
CA ASN A 575 -29.03 -24.26 -2.78
C ASN A 575 -28.39 -24.30 -4.18
N GLY A 576 -29.23 -24.59 -5.19
CA GLY A 576 -28.86 -24.52 -6.61
C GLY A 576 -28.17 -25.80 -7.09
N LYS A 577 -27.99 -25.93 -8.41
CA LYS A 577 -27.25 -27.06 -8.99
C LYS A 577 -25.84 -27.01 -8.45
N THR A 578 -25.46 -28.01 -7.66
CA THR A 578 -24.20 -27.97 -6.92
C THR A 578 -23.45 -29.28 -7.07
N GLU A 579 -22.19 -29.17 -7.49
CA GLU A 579 -21.21 -30.26 -7.53
C GLU A 579 -20.13 -29.96 -6.47
N ILE A 580 -19.98 -30.82 -5.48
CA ILE A 580 -18.96 -30.71 -4.43
C ILE A 580 -18.07 -31.95 -4.44
N SER A 581 -16.76 -31.75 -4.41
CA SER A 581 -15.76 -32.81 -4.31
C SER A 581 -14.59 -32.43 -3.38
N ASN A 582 -14.03 -33.42 -2.68
CA ASN A 582 -12.79 -33.31 -1.91
C ASN A 582 -12.80 -32.16 -0.89
N VAL A 583 -13.65 -32.27 0.15
CA VAL A 583 -13.74 -31.28 1.23
C VAL A 583 -13.29 -31.87 2.56
N SER A 584 -12.44 -31.15 3.30
CA SER A 584 -11.99 -31.54 4.64
C SER A 584 -12.30 -30.43 5.66
N ILE A 585 -12.93 -30.78 6.78
CA ILE A 585 -13.42 -29.86 7.80
C ILE A 585 -12.97 -30.32 9.19
N ASP A 586 -12.22 -29.47 9.89
CA ASP A 586 -11.78 -29.64 11.27
C ASP A 586 -12.37 -28.54 12.16
N LEU A 587 -13.16 -28.93 13.17
CA LEU A 587 -13.74 -28.01 14.14
C LEU A 587 -12.98 -27.99 15.48
N ASN A 588 -11.79 -28.57 15.57
CA ASN A 588 -10.88 -28.44 16.73
C ASN A 588 -11.53 -28.79 18.10
N SER A 589 -12.45 -29.76 18.12
CA SER A 589 -13.29 -30.11 19.27
C SER A 589 -14.17 -28.95 19.77
N LYS A 590 -14.84 -28.22 18.87
CA LYS A 590 -15.71 -27.07 19.17
C LYS A 590 -17.15 -27.29 18.70
N ASN A 591 -17.98 -26.24 18.78
CA ASN A 591 -19.43 -26.36 18.68
C ASN A 591 -19.99 -25.71 17.41
N LEU A 592 -21.09 -26.27 16.91
CA LEU A 592 -22.01 -25.67 15.95
C LEU A 592 -23.35 -25.45 16.66
N ILE A 593 -23.84 -24.20 16.73
CA ILE A 593 -25.02 -23.83 17.54
C ILE A 593 -25.93 -22.87 16.78
N SER A 594 -27.26 -23.08 16.82
CA SER A 594 -28.25 -22.06 16.44
C SER A 594 -29.47 -22.10 17.36
N ASP A 595 -29.88 -20.96 17.91
CA ASP A 595 -31.06 -20.85 18.80
C ASP A 595 -32.39 -21.12 18.05
N HIS A 596 -32.48 -20.83 16.75
CA HIS A 596 -33.71 -20.95 15.94
C HIS A 596 -33.55 -21.54 14.52
N GLY A 597 -32.35 -21.94 14.10
CA GLY A 597 -32.10 -22.52 12.78
C GLY A 597 -31.56 -23.95 12.80
N ASN A 598 -31.53 -24.60 11.64
CA ASN A 598 -31.02 -25.97 11.48
C ASN A 598 -29.49 -26.01 11.56
N VAL A 599 -28.91 -27.09 12.07
CA VAL A 599 -27.46 -27.21 12.28
C VAL A 599 -26.93 -28.55 11.79
N GLY A 600 -25.91 -28.53 10.91
CA GLY A 600 -25.27 -29.74 10.38
C GLY A 600 -23.74 -29.64 10.39
N GLY A 601 -23.02 -30.75 10.57
CA GLY A 601 -21.55 -30.73 10.50
C GLY A 601 -21.00 -30.20 9.17
N PHE A 602 -21.67 -30.52 8.06
CA PHE A 602 -21.43 -29.94 6.74
C PHE A 602 -22.30 -28.70 6.50
N ALA A 603 -23.63 -28.85 6.54
CA ALA A 603 -24.56 -27.80 6.14
C ALA A 603 -25.78 -27.69 7.08
N GLY A 604 -26.17 -26.47 7.45
CA GLY A 604 -27.37 -26.26 8.25
C GLY A 604 -28.64 -26.68 7.50
N TYR A 605 -28.78 -26.22 6.26
CA TYR A 605 -29.86 -26.66 5.35
C TYR A 605 -29.36 -26.87 3.92
N ILE A 606 -29.66 -28.04 3.33
CA ILE A 606 -29.44 -28.37 1.92
C ILE A 606 -30.80 -28.40 1.22
N TYR A 607 -30.93 -27.67 0.11
CA TYR A 607 -32.16 -27.61 -0.69
C TYR A 607 -31.88 -27.77 -2.19
N SER A 608 -32.55 -28.76 -2.81
CA SER A 608 -32.41 -29.12 -4.23
C SER A 608 -33.76 -28.97 -4.94
N SER A 609 -33.89 -27.93 -5.76
CA SER A 609 -35.17 -27.54 -6.38
C SER A 609 -35.50 -28.36 -7.63
N SER A 610 -36.71 -28.92 -7.73
CA SER A 610 -37.10 -29.71 -8.90
C SER A 610 -37.24 -28.89 -10.19
N PHE A 611 -37.50 -27.58 -10.06
CA PHE A 611 -37.76 -26.66 -11.19
C PHE A 611 -36.62 -26.57 -12.21
N TYR A 612 -35.38 -26.92 -11.81
CA TYR A 612 -34.18 -26.86 -12.66
C TYR A 612 -33.70 -28.24 -13.14
N SER A 613 -34.47 -29.31 -12.84
CA SER A 613 -34.33 -30.67 -13.39
C SER A 613 -33.03 -31.45 -13.15
N GLU A 614 -32.11 -30.96 -12.32
CA GLU A 614 -30.80 -31.59 -12.09
C GLU A 614 -30.50 -31.78 -10.59
N ASN A 615 -29.91 -32.93 -10.24
CA ASN A 615 -29.60 -33.31 -8.85
C ASN A 615 -28.36 -32.56 -8.31
N MET A 616 -28.27 -32.44 -7.00
CA MET A 616 -27.05 -32.01 -6.30
C MET A 616 -26.15 -33.21 -6.01
N ASP A 617 -24.86 -33.15 -6.35
CA ASP A 617 -23.87 -34.22 -6.13
C ASP A 617 -22.81 -33.76 -5.13
N ILE A 618 -22.69 -34.46 -3.99
CA ILE A 618 -21.76 -34.14 -2.91
C ILE A 618 -20.88 -35.35 -2.63
N SER A 619 -19.57 -35.19 -2.80
CA SER A 619 -18.62 -36.30 -2.86
C SER A 619 -17.33 -36.09 -2.09
N SER A 620 -16.77 -37.17 -1.54
CA SER A 620 -15.45 -37.21 -0.89
C SER A 620 -15.28 -36.12 0.18
N ILE A 621 -16.10 -36.20 1.23
CA ILE A 621 -16.17 -35.24 2.33
C ILE A 621 -15.67 -35.89 3.63
N TYR A 622 -14.73 -35.25 4.32
CA TYR A 622 -14.29 -35.63 5.66
C TYR A 622 -14.56 -34.51 6.68
N ILE A 623 -15.24 -34.84 7.77
CA ILE A 623 -15.62 -33.90 8.84
C ILE A 623 -15.22 -34.51 10.17
N LYS A 624 -14.45 -33.79 10.98
CA LYS A 624 -13.93 -34.31 12.24
C LYS A 624 -13.94 -33.32 13.42
N ASP A 625 -13.80 -33.89 14.61
CA ASP A 625 -13.52 -33.20 15.87
C ASP A 625 -14.58 -32.15 16.25
N ILE A 626 -15.82 -32.58 16.45
CA ILE A 626 -16.94 -31.71 16.86
C ILE A 626 -17.34 -32.03 18.30
N SER A 627 -17.34 -31.05 19.20
CA SER A 627 -17.81 -31.24 20.57
C SER A 627 -19.33 -31.22 20.70
N LYS A 628 -20.03 -30.34 19.98
CA LYS A 628 -21.51 -30.31 20.00
C LYS A 628 -22.11 -29.72 18.73
N ILE A 629 -23.15 -30.37 18.22
CA ILE A 629 -24.10 -29.85 17.24
C ILE A 629 -25.42 -29.63 18.00
N TYR A 630 -25.88 -28.37 18.09
CA TYR A 630 -27.10 -28.02 18.83
C TYR A 630 -28.01 -27.07 18.06
N SER A 631 -29.27 -27.49 17.89
CA SER A 631 -30.31 -26.71 17.23
C SER A 631 -31.49 -26.47 18.18
N GLY A 632 -31.84 -25.20 18.38
CA GLY A 632 -33.01 -24.78 19.13
C GLY A 632 -32.73 -24.15 20.49
N LYS A 633 -33.82 -23.72 21.13
CA LYS A 633 -33.85 -23.09 22.45
C LYS A 633 -35.21 -23.39 23.10
N PRO A 634 -35.27 -23.65 24.42
CA PRO A 634 -36.51 -24.00 25.11
C PRO A 634 -37.68 -23.07 24.76
N GLY A 635 -38.71 -23.62 24.12
CA GLY A 635 -39.95 -22.94 23.75
C GLY A 635 -40.14 -22.67 22.25
N ASN A 636 -39.10 -22.76 21.43
CA ASN A 636 -39.05 -22.30 20.03
C ASN A 636 -39.71 -23.26 18.98
N ASN A 637 -39.56 -23.00 17.68
CA ASN A 637 -40.08 -23.79 16.56
C ASN A 637 -39.40 -25.17 16.38
N TYR A 638 -39.92 -25.99 15.46
CA TYR A 638 -39.25 -27.21 14.98
C TYR A 638 -37.97 -26.85 14.21
N VAL A 639 -36.84 -27.40 14.66
CA VAL A 639 -35.50 -27.14 14.12
C VAL A 639 -34.63 -28.40 14.22
N TYR A 640 -33.74 -28.62 13.25
CA TYR A 640 -33.14 -29.94 12.99
C TYR A 640 -31.62 -29.95 13.18
N ALA A 641 -31.08 -31.05 13.76
CA ALA A 641 -29.65 -31.23 14.01
C ALA A 641 -29.11 -32.52 13.40
N GLY A 642 -27.98 -32.48 12.68
CA GLY A 642 -27.37 -33.68 12.10
C GLY A 642 -25.83 -33.67 12.01
N GLY A 643 -25.22 -34.85 11.97
CA GLY A 643 -23.75 -34.98 11.86
C GLY A 643 -23.19 -34.46 10.53
N PHE A 644 -23.98 -34.52 9.46
CA PHE A 644 -23.69 -33.95 8.14
C PHE A 644 -24.63 -32.78 7.84
N ALA A 645 -25.95 -33.00 7.84
CA ALA A 645 -26.94 -31.97 7.49
C ALA A 645 -27.96 -31.73 8.61
N GLY A 646 -28.30 -30.47 8.91
CA GLY A 646 -29.44 -30.18 9.78
C GLY A 646 -30.73 -30.64 9.11
N GLN A 647 -31.00 -30.13 7.92
CA GLN A 647 -32.07 -30.59 7.03
C GLN A 647 -31.56 -30.82 5.60
N ILE A 648 -32.13 -31.82 4.93
CA ILE A 648 -32.10 -32.01 3.47
C ILE A 648 -33.54 -31.92 2.94
N ASP A 649 -33.74 -31.26 1.81
CA ASP A 649 -35.02 -31.21 1.07
C ASP A 649 -34.72 -31.23 -0.43
N GLY A 650 -35.34 -32.15 -1.18
CA GLY A 650 -35.13 -32.31 -2.62
C GLY A 650 -34.21 -33.48 -3.03
N ASP A 651 -33.78 -33.50 -4.31
CA ASP A 651 -33.00 -34.60 -4.91
C ASP A 651 -31.48 -34.42 -4.68
N VAL A 652 -30.87 -35.36 -3.94
CA VAL A 652 -29.41 -35.35 -3.66
C VAL A 652 -28.75 -36.70 -3.92
N ILE A 653 -27.51 -36.65 -4.42
CA ILE A 653 -26.57 -37.78 -4.48
C ILE A 653 -25.44 -37.44 -3.51
N ILE A 654 -25.25 -38.23 -2.46
CA ILE A 654 -24.23 -37.98 -1.43
C ILE A 654 -23.39 -39.24 -1.24
N LYS A 655 -22.08 -39.14 -1.52
CA LYS A 655 -21.18 -40.30 -1.62
C LYS A 655 -19.80 -40.08 -1.01
N ASN A 656 -19.17 -41.15 -0.54
CA ASN A 656 -17.80 -41.15 0.03
C ASN A 656 -17.68 -40.12 1.19
N ILE A 657 -18.42 -40.34 2.28
CA ILE A 657 -18.46 -39.41 3.43
C ILE A 657 -17.86 -40.08 4.66
N ILE A 658 -16.99 -39.36 5.38
CA ILE A 658 -16.51 -39.74 6.71
C ILE A 658 -16.89 -38.66 7.71
N LEU A 659 -17.61 -39.05 8.76
CA LEU A 659 -17.84 -38.24 9.96
C LEU A 659 -17.09 -38.88 11.14
N ASP A 660 -16.24 -38.12 11.84
CA ASP A 660 -15.44 -38.63 12.96
C ASP A 660 -15.49 -37.74 14.21
N ASN A 661 -15.48 -38.36 15.39
CA ASN A 661 -15.38 -37.71 16.70
C ASN A 661 -16.40 -36.56 16.94
N ILE A 662 -17.69 -36.81 16.70
CA ILE A 662 -18.80 -35.86 16.94
C ILE A 662 -19.51 -36.17 18.27
N LYS A 663 -19.11 -35.54 19.38
CA LYS A 663 -19.50 -36.01 20.72
C LYS A 663 -21.00 -35.94 20.98
N GLU A 664 -21.67 -34.81 20.73
CA GLU A 664 -23.12 -34.67 20.90
C GLU A 664 -23.79 -34.03 19.68
N ILE A 665 -24.89 -34.64 19.22
CA ILE A 665 -25.84 -34.08 18.26
C ILE A 665 -27.19 -33.92 18.98
N SER A 666 -27.78 -32.73 18.92
CA SER A 666 -28.95 -32.41 19.76
C SER A 666 -29.90 -31.38 19.16
N ALA A 667 -31.20 -31.63 19.28
CA ALA A 667 -32.27 -30.72 18.88
C ALA A 667 -33.27 -30.50 20.02
N ASP A 668 -33.69 -29.27 20.29
CA ASP A 668 -34.60 -28.95 21.39
C ASP A 668 -36.02 -29.49 21.15
N LYS A 669 -36.68 -29.06 20.06
CA LYS A 669 -38.01 -29.56 19.66
C LYS A 669 -38.06 -30.38 18.39
N GLY A 670 -37.22 -30.10 17.39
CA GLY A 670 -37.20 -30.86 16.15
C GLY A 670 -36.29 -32.09 16.24
N ASN A 671 -36.01 -32.70 15.10
CA ASN A 671 -35.42 -34.03 14.99
C ASN A 671 -33.87 -34.01 14.97
N ALA A 672 -33.25 -35.08 15.47
CA ALA A 672 -31.80 -35.24 15.54
C ALA A 672 -31.32 -36.52 14.84
N GLY A 673 -30.26 -36.45 14.04
CA GLY A 673 -29.74 -37.60 13.28
C GLY A 673 -28.22 -37.73 13.29
N GLY A 674 -27.71 -38.96 13.28
CA GLY A 674 -26.25 -39.20 13.16
C GLY A 674 -25.65 -38.65 11.86
N PHE A 675 -26.46 -38.59 10.79
CA PHE A 675 -26.12 -37.99 9.50
C PHE A 675 -27.00 -36.78 9.19
N ALA A 676 -28.33 -36.95 9.15
CA ALA A 676 -29.26 -35.85 8.82
C ALA A 676 -30.36 -35.71 9.87
N GLY A 677 -30.60 -34.48 10.37
CA GLY A 677 -31.67 -34.21 11.34
C GLY A 677 -33.06 -34.48 10.76
N SER A 678 -33.29 -34.01 9.53
CA SER A 678 -34.52 -34.24 8.76
C SER A 678 -34.20 -34.43 7.27
N VAL A 679 -34.90 -35.32 6.59
CA VAL A 679 -34.92 -35.42 5.12
C VAL A 679 -36.36 -35.32 4.64
N ASN A 680 -36.68 -34.27 3.90
CA ASN A 680 -38.07 -33.90 3.59
C ASN A 680 -38.31 -33.86 2.07
N ASN A 681 -39.59 -33.87 1.70
CA ASN A 681 -40.05 -33.46 0.38
C ASN A 681 -41.12 -32.37 0.55
N TYR A 682 -40.72 -31.13 0.23
CA TYR A 682 -41.62 -29.99 0.12
C TYR A 682 -41.92 -29.54 -1.32
N ASP A 683 -41.63 -30.35 -2.34
CA ASP A 683 -42.12 -30.08 -3.70
C ASP A 683 -43.49 -30.73 -3.95
N TYR A 684 -44.28 -30.17 -4.85
CA TYR A 684 -45.70 -30.53 -4.99
C TYR A 684 -45.88 -31.66 -6.00
N GLU A 685 -46.40 -32.81 -5.54
CA GLU A 685 -46.76 -34.00 -6.33
C GLU A 685 -45.59 -34.71 -7.07
N LYS A 686 -44.37 -34.17 -7.04
CA LYS A 686 -43.16 -34.90 -7.45
C LYS A 686 -42.75 -35.95 -6.39
N VAL A 687 -42.39 -37.15 -6.86
CA VAL A 687 -41.64 -38.12 -6.05
C VAL A 687 -40.15 -37.76 -6.13
N HIS A 688 -39.56 -37.43 -4.98
CA HIS A 688 -38.13 -37.14 -4.88
C HIS A 688 -37.30 -38.43 -4.75
N SER A 689 -36.04 -38.41 -5.16
CA SER A 689 -35.14 -39.56 -5.16
C SER A 689 -33.75 -39.16 -4.69
N SER A 690 -33.30 -39.73 -3.57
CA SER A 690 -31.98 -39.43 -2.99
C SER A 690 -31.14 -40.68 -2.77
N CYS A 691 -29.85 -40.60 -3.10
CA CYS A 691 -28.90 -41.71 -3.02
C CYS A 691 -27.81 -41.40 -2.00
N PHE A 692 -27.59 -42.32 -1.06
CA PHE A 692 -26.60 -42.20 0.01
C PHE A 692 -25.65 -43.41 -0.04
N SER A 693 -24.37 -43.19 -0.39
CA SER A 693 -23.43 -44.30 -0.60
C SER A 693 -22.03 -44.11 -0.02
N ASN A 694 -21.38 -45.20 0.39
CA ASN A 694 -20.01 -45.20 0.94
C ASN A 694 -19.86 -44.20 2.11
N ILE A 695 -20.66 -44.37 3.17
CA ILE A 695 -20.69 -43.44 4.31
C ILE A 695 -20.22 -44.13 5.58
N SER A 696 -19.17 -43.60 6.22
CA SER A 696 -18.71 -44.02 7.55
C SER A 696 -18.99 -42.94 8.59
N ILE A 697 -19.53 -43.33 9.74
CA ILE A 697 -19.78 -42.46 10.89
C ILE A 697 -19.14 -43.10 12.12
N ASN A 698 -18.10 -42.47 12.68
CA ASN A 698 -17.31 -42.97 13.80
C ASN A 698 -17.41 -42.05 15.03
N GLY A 699 -17.46 -42.65 16.22
CA GLY A 699 -17.20 -41.92 17.46
C GLY A 699 -18.21 -40.85 17.83
N ILE A 700 -19.46 -40.95 17.35
CA ILE A 700 -20.58 -40.23 17.98
C ILE A 700 -20.74 -40.74 19.42
N LYS A 701 -21.05 -39.87 20.39
CA LYS A 701 -21.38 -40.26 21.78
C LYS A 701 -22.82 -39.97 22.23
N LYS A 702 -23.57 -39.10 21.55
CA LYS A 702 -24.98 -38.83 21.88
C LYS A 702 -25.75 -38.27 20.69
N ILE A 703 -26.97 -38.75 20.48
CA ILE A 703 -27.97 -38.19 19.55
C ILE A 703 -29.27 -37.99 20.34
N SER A 704 -29.72 -36.75 20.51
CA SER A 704 -30.93 -36.49 21.32
C SER A 704 -31.88 -35.44 20.77
N SER A 705 -33.18 -35.71 20.83
CA SER A 705 -34.26 -34.77 20.52
C SER A 705 -35.22 -34.65 21.72
N GLY A 706 -35.48 -33.40 22.15
CA GLY A 706 -36.32 -33.14 23.33
C GLY A 706 -37.83 -33.28 23.10
N GLN A 707 -38.33 -33.04 21.86
CA GLN A 707 -39.75 -33.24 21.51
C GLN A 707 -39.98 -33.94 20.15
N GLY A 708 -38.95 -34.14 19.35
CA GLY A 708 -39.01 -34.81 18.05
C GLY A 708 -38.45 -36.24 18.12
N SER A 709 -37.88 -36.69 17.01
CA SER A 709 -37.38 -38.06 16.79
C SER A 709 -35.85 -38.07 16.73
N ALA A 710 -35.22 -39.20 17.08
CA ALA A 710 -33.78 -39.39 17.06
C ALA A 710 -33.38 -40.67 16.31
N GLY A 711 -32.52 -40.54 15.30
CA GLY A 711 -32.06 -41.66 14.48
C GLY A 711 -30.55 -41.76 14.41
N GLY A 712 -30.02 -42.98 14.46
CA GLY A 712 -28.58 -43.21 14.29
C GLY A 712 -28.02 -42.79 12.92
N PHE A 713 -28.88 -42.61 11.91
CA PHE A 713 -28.55 -42.03 10.60
C PHE A 713 -29.45 -40.82 10.28
N ILE A 714 -30.76 -41.01 10.13
CA ILE A 714 -31.73 -39.94 9.84
C ILE A 714 -32.69 -39.75 11.01
N GLY A 715 -32.81 -38.53 11.54
CA GLY A 715 -33.75 -38.23 12.63
C GLY A 715 -35.20 -38.41 12.22
N PHE A 716 -35.59 -37.85 11.06
CA PHE A 716 -36.95 -37.87 10.55
C PHE A 716 -36.99 -37.85 9.02
N ILE A 717 -37.96 -38.55 8.44
CA ILE A 717 -38.31 -38.50 7.02
C ILE A 717 -39.75 -37.98 6.90
N GLY A 718 -39.99 -36.95 6.09
CA GLY A 718 -41.30 -36.31 5.96
C GLY A 718 -41.75 -36.07 4.52
N THR A 719 -42.83 -36.74 4.09
CA THR A 719 -43.35 -36.71 2.70
C THR A 719 -44.53 -35.73 2.53
N ALA A 720 -44.40 -34.51 3.06
CA ALA A 720 -45.52 -33.61 3.31
C ALA A 720 -46.31 -33.15 2.05
N ARG A 721 -45.71 -33.21 0.86
CA ARG A 721 -46.29 -32.76 -0.42
C ARG A 721 -46.11 -33.74 -1.59
N GLY A 722 -45.28 -34.77 -1.42
CA GLY A 722 -44.91 -35.74 -2.45
C GLY A 722 -44.15 -36.92 -1.83
N GLY A 723 -44.15 -38.07 -2.52
CA GLY A 723 -43.46 -39.28 -2.05
C GLY A 723 -41.93 -39.17 -2.09
N ILE A 724 -41.21 -40.14 -1.51
CA ILE A 724 -39.74 -40.15 -1.53
C ILE A 724 -39.19 -41.56 -1.76
N ASN A 725 -38.20 -41.67 -2.65
CA ASN A 725 -37.38 -42.85 -2.87
C ASN A 725 -35.98 -42.64 -2.29
N PHE A 726 -35.43 -43.67 -1.64
CA PHE A 726 -34.06 -43.69 -1.12
C PHE A 726 -33.31 -44.94 -1.55
N ASP A 727 -32.05 -44.81 -1.98
CA ASP A 727 -31.10 -45.93 -2.09
C ASP A 727 -29.96 -45.71 -1.07
N PHE A 728 -29.87 -46.60 -0.08
CA PHE A 728 -28.85 -46.62 0.95
C PHE A 728 -27.88 -47.78 0.68
N ASN A 729 -26.62 -47.47 0.36
CA ASN A 729 -25.66 -48.48 -0.10
C ASN A 729 -24.29 -48.31 0.60
N ASN A 730 -23.76 -49.38 1.20
CA ASN A 730 -22.43 -49.37 1.83
C ASN A 730 -22.30 -48.28 2.92
N ILE A 731 -23.07 -48.44 4.01
CA ILE A 731 -23.09 -47.49 5.14
C ILE A 731 -22.63 -48.19 6.41
N ALA A 732 -21.65 -47.60 7.10
CA ALA A 732 -21.03 -48.10 8.32
C ALA A 732 -21.20 -47.10 9.48
N LEU A 733 -21.92 -47.48 10.54
CA LEU A 733 -22.21 -46.62 11.69
C LEU A 733 -21.58 -47.20 12.96
N ASN A 734 -20.74 -46.46 13.67
CA ASN A 734 -20.05 -46.91 14.87
C ASN A 734 -20.35 -46.02 16.09
N PHE A 735 -21.21 -46.56 16.96
CA PHE A 735 -21.77 -45.88 18.13
C PHE A 735 -20.96 -46.20 19.39
N LYS A 736 -19.98 -45.36 19.73
CA LYS A 736 -19.10 -45.48 20.91
C LYS A 736 -19.69 -44.73 22.11
N GLU A 737 -19.95 -45.44 23.22
CA GLU A 737 -20.62 -44.89 24.42
C GLU A 737 -22.02 -44.24 24.18
N VAL A 738 -22.74 -44.58 23.09
CA VAL A 738 -23.89 -43.77 22.62
C VAL A 738 -25.18 -43.91 23.41
N MET A 739 -25.81 -42.77 23.68
CA MET A 739 -27.25 -42.64 23.93
C MET A 739 -27.98 -42.10 22.69
N ILE A 740 -29.02 -42.81 22.21
CA ILE A 740 -30.03 -42.28 21.27
C ILE A 740 -31.33 -42.01 22.04
N GLN A 741 -31.80 -40.76 22.05
CA GLN A 741 -32.99 -40.36 22.80
C GLN A 741 -33.91 -39.50 21.92
N GLY A 742 -35.12 -39.96 21.60
CA GLY A 742 -36.08 -39.18 20.80
C GLY A 742 -37.50 -39.42 21.26
N LYS A 743 -38.23 -38.36 21.59
CA LYS A 743 -39.59 -38.43 22.16
C LYS A 743 -40.61 -39.11 21.22
N ASN A 744 -40.56 -38.77 19.93
CA ASN A 744 -41.54 -39.17 18.92
C ASN A 744 -41.04 -40.28 17.97
N GLY A 745 -39.95 -40.95 18.35
CA GLY A 745 -39.36 -42.07 17.63
C GLY A 745 -37.85 -42.20 17.90
N ALA A 746 -37.37 -43.40 18.24
CA ALA A 746 -35.94 -43.69 18.35
C ALA A 746 -35.53 -45.04 17.73
N ALA A 747 -34.45 -45.05 16.93
CA ALA A 747 -33.81 -46.27 16.42
C ALA A 747 -32.37 -46.04 15.94
N SER A 748 -31.65 -47.12 15.61
CA SER A 748 -30.24 -47.04 15.19
C SER A 748 -30.03 -46.55 13.74
N PHE A 749 -31.09 -46.37 12.96
CA PHE A 749 -31.00 -45.84 11.59
C PHE A 749 -31.97 -44.68 11.35
N ILE A 750 -33.29 -44.92 11.30
CA ILE A 750 -34.31 -43.88 11.08
C ILE A 750 -35.17 -43.68 12.34
N GLY A 751 -35.20 -42.46 12.89
CA GLY A 751 -35.99 -42.15 14.09
C GLY A 751 -37.50 -42.26 13.85
N ARG A 752 -38.00 -41.57 12.81
CA ARG A 752 -39.41 -41.61 12.37
C ARG A 752 -39.54 -41.40 10.87
N ILE A 753 -40.49 -42.08 10.24
CA ILE A 753 -41.03 -41.73 8.93
C ILE A 753 -42.46 -41.22 9.13
N ASP A 754 -42.81 -40.12 8.48
CA ASP A 754 -44.15 -39.56 8.47
C ASP A 754 -44.65 -39.35 7.05
N ASN A 755 -45.83 -39.90 6.77
CA ASN A 755 -46.38 -40.04 5.43
C ASN A 755 -47.55 -39.09 5.15
N GLN A 756 -48.07 -38.41 6.18
CA GLN A 756 -49.28 -37.58 6.07
C GLN A 756 -48.99 -36.27 5.32
N SER A 757 -49.93 -35.80 4.49
CA SER A 757 -49.80 -34.51 3.81
C SER A 757 -50.13 -33.34 4.74
N ASN A 758 -49.33 -32.27 4.67
CA ASN A 758 -49.57 -31.04 5.45
C ASN A 758 -50.74 -30.18 4.92
N TYR A 759 -51.47 -30.63 3.88
CA TYR A 759 -52.59 -29.91 3.27
C TYR A 759 -53.92 -30.67 3.31
N ASP A 760 -53.88 -31.98 3.53
CA ASP A 760 -55.03 -32.86 3.53
C ASP A 760 -54.72 -34.03 4.47
N ASP A 761 -55.30 -34.00 5.66
CA ASP A 761 -55.09 -35.02 6.70
C ASP A 761 -55.50 -36.44 6.25
N SER A 762 -56.27 -36.55 5.16
CA SER A 762 -56.66 -37.83 4.55
C SER A 762 -55.70 -38.34 3.47
N LYS A 763 -54.82 -37.46 2.95
CA LYS A 763 -53.82 -37.79 1.91
C LYS A 763 -52.52 -38.25 2.56
N TYR A 764 -52.03 -39.40 2.10
CA TYR A 764 -50.73 -39.95 2.47
C TYR A 764 -49.88 -40.13 1.21
N HIS A 765 -48.56 -40.02 1.36
CA HIS A 765 -47.58 -40.17 0.29
C HIS A 765 -46.62 -41.33 0.58
N ASP A 766 -46.33 -42.14 -0.44
CA ASP A 766 -45.50 -43.33 -0.29
C ASP A 766 -44.01 -43.00 -0.10
N THR A 767 -43.34 -43.82 0.71
CA THR A 767 -41.87 -43.83 0.84
C THR A 767 -41.32 -45.19 0.43
N ASN A 768 -40.34 -45.22 -0.46
CA ASN A 768 -39.63 -46.44 -0.86
C ASN A 768 -38.18 -46.35 -0.39
N LEU A 769 -37.70 -47.38 0.32
CA LEU A 769 -36.38 -47.41 0.93
C LEU A 769 -35.65 -48.69 0.52
N ASP A 770 -34.66 -48.54 -0.36
CA ASP A 770 -33.74 -49.60 -0.78
C ASP A 770 -32.50 -49.63 0.12
N PHE A 771 -32.05 -50.83 0.51
CA PHE A 771 -30.87 -51.03 1.36
C PHE A 771 -29.93 -52.10 0.80
N SER A 772 -28.63 -51.80 0.78
CA SER A 772 -27.54 -52.75 0.48
C SER A 772 -26.32 -52.47 1.37
N ASN A 773 -25.62 -53.54 1.78
CA ASN A 773 -24.37 -53.50 2.55
C ASN A 773 -24.38 -52.52 3.76
N ILE A 774 -25.36 -52.65 4.67
CA ILE A 774 -25.50 -51.79 5.85
C ILE A 774 -24.93 -52.47 7.11
N HIS A 775 -24.00 -51.80 7.80
CA HIS A 775 -23.30 -52.29 8.98
C HIS A 775 -23.42 -51.30 10.14
N ILE A 776 -23.89 -51.76 11.30
CA ILE A 776 -24.10 -50.91 12.49
C ILE A 776 -23.43 -51.57 13.70
N TYR A 777 -22.49 -50.85 14.31
CA TYR A 777 -21.64 -51.29 15.41
C TYR A 777 -22.00 -50.55 16.69
N PHE A 778 -22.11 -51.28 17.80
CA PHE A 778 -22.61 -50.75 19.07
C PHE A 778 -21.64 -51.04 20.22
N ASP A 779 -21.34 -50.00 20.99
CA ASP A 779 -20.71 -50.13 22.30
C ASP A 779 -21.57 -51.00 23.25
N PRO A 780 -20.97 -51.83 24.13
CA PRO A 780 -21.71 -52.58 25.15
C PRO A 780 -22.59 -51.73 26.07
N ASN A 781 -22.29 -50.43 26.22
CA ASN A 781 -23.04 -49.45 27.01
C ASN A 781 -24.09 -48.67 26.19
N PHE A 782 -24.30 -49.02 24.91
CA PHE A 782 -25.28 -48.36 24.06
C PHE A 782 -26.68 -48.36 24.69
N SER A 783 -27.35 -47.21 24.65
CA SER A 783 -28.70 -47.04 25.18
C SER A 783 -29.63 -46.30 24.22
N MET A 784 -30.91 -46.67 24.23
CA MET A 784 -31.92 -46.10 23.36
C MET A 784 -33.23 -45.86 24.13
N GLN A 785 -33.77 -44.65 24.05
CA GLN A 785 -34.95 -44.18 24.78
C GLN A 785 -35.94 -43.44 23.87
N SER A 786 -37.24 -43.65 24.07
CA SER A 786 -38.32 -42.94 23.41
C SER A 786 -39.61 -43.01 24.25
N ASP A 787 -40.41 -41.94 24.22
CA ASP A 787 -41.76 -41.93 24.81
C ASP A 787 -42.76 -42.65 23.88
N THR A 788 -42.56 -42.55 22.56
CA THR A 788 -43.42 -43.16 21.53
C THR A 788 -42.62 -43.70 20.36
N GLY A 789 -42.68 -45.02 20.14
CA GLY A 789 -41.95 -45.70 19.05
C GLY A 789 -40.46 -45.92 19.34
N LYS A 790 -40.06 -47.18 19.45
CA LYS A 790 -38.66 -47.61 19.63
C LYS A 790 -38.44 -48.87 18.79
N GLY A 791 -37.47 -48.87 17.87
CA GLY A 791 -37.18 -50.01 16.99
C GLY A 791 -35.69 -50.28 16.86
N LYS A 792 -35.31 -51.46 16.33
CA LYS A 792 -33.89 -51.77 16.11
C LYS A 792 -33.29 -50.80 15.08
N PHE A 793 -33.96 -50.68 13.94
CA PHE A 793 -33.58 -49.94 12.73
C PHE A 793 -34.50 -48.73 12.47
N VAL A 794 -35.82 -48.87 12.67
CA VAL A 794 -36.82 -47.78 12.44
C VAL A 794 -37.70 -47.56 13.68
N GLY A 795 -37.73 -46.33 14.20
CA GLY A 795 -38.40 -46.01 15.47
C GLY A 795 -39.93 -45.88 15.37
N TYR A 796 -40.42 -45.25 14.30
CA TYR A 796 -41.84 -45.13 13.94
C TYR A 796 -42.01 -45.05 12.41
N TYR A 797 -43.02 -45.73 11.86
CA TYR A 797 -43.44 -45.64 10.45
C TYR A 797 -44.87 -46.21 10.29
N ASN A 798 -45.53 -45.91 9.17
CA ASN A 798 -46.81 -46.53 8.80
C ASN A 798 -46.59 -47.64 7.76
N PRO A 799 -46.85 -48.93 8.05
CA PRO A 799 -46.58 -50.03 7.13
C PRO A 799 -47.45 -50.03 5.85
N THR A 800 -48.49 -49.21 5.76
CA THR A 800 -49.30 -49.07 4.54
C THR A 800 -48.62 -48.22 3.45
N TYR A 801 -47.76 -47.27 3.83
CA TYR A 801 -47.16 -46.27 2.93
C TYR A 801 -45.63 -46.31 2.89
N ASN A 802 -45.01 -47.41 3.39
CA ASN A 802 -43.56 -47.56 3.45
C ASN A 802 -43.12 -48.91 2.89
N THR A 803 -42.44 -48.90 1.75
CA THR A 803 -41.83 -50.07 1.11
C THR A 803 -40.37 -50.18 1.57
N PHE A 804 -39.98 -51.31 2.17
CA PHE A 804 -38.60 -51.57 2.58
C PHE A 804 -38.00 -52.73 1.75
N ASN A 805 -37.06 -52.41 0.87
CA ASN A 805 -36.40 -53.38 -0.02
C ASN A 805 -34.99 -53.68 0.48
N PHE A 806 -34.71 -54.93 0.84
CA PHE A 806 -33.40 -55.35 1.33
C PHE A 806 -32.70 -56.19 0.28
N LYS A 807 -31.66 -55.63 -0.37
CA LYS A 807 -30.78 -56.33 -1.31
C LYS A 807 -29.88 -57.32 -0.53
N ASP A 808 -29.42 -56.88 0.64
CA ASP A 808 -28.67 -57.66 1.62
C ASP A 808 -29.33 -57.59 3.01
N LYS A 809 -28.93 -58.47 3.93
CA LYS A 809 -29.32 -58.32 5.33
C LYS A 809 -28.57 -57.18 6.03
N ILE A 810 -29.27 -56.45 6.90
CA ILE A 810 -28.67 -55.43 7.77
C ILE A 810 -27.87 -56.12 8.88
N ASN A 811 -26.58 -55.76 9.04
CA ASN A 811 -25.67 -56.38 10.00
C ASN A 811 -25.50 -55.52 11.26
N PHE A 812 -25.97 -56.03 12.40
CA PHE A 812 -25.86 -55.39 13.72
C PHE A 812 -24.76 -56.08 14.53
N TYR A 813 -23.66 -55.38 14.82
CA TYR A 813 -22.54 -55.89 15.62
C TYR A 813 -22.76 -55.50 17.08
N ALA A 814 -23.40 -56.40 17.84
CA ALA A 814 -24.06 -56.07 19.10
C ALA A 814 -24.28 -57.31 19.99
N ASN A 815 -24.49 -57.07 21.29
CA ASN A 815 -25.20 -58.02 22.16
C ASN A 815 -26.72 -57.78 22.00
N GLU A 816 -27.53 -58.82 21.80
CA GLU A 816 -28.98 -58.66 21.58
C GLU A 816 -29.70 -57.86 22.68
N SER A 817 -29.18 -57.88 23.92
CA SER A 817 -29.78 -57.19 25.06
C SER A 817 -29.90 -55.66 24.89
N ILE A 818 -29.10 -55.03 24.03
CA ILE A 818 -29.20 -53.58 23.78
C ILE A 818 -30.51 -53.19 23.08
N PHE A 819 -31.15 -54.14 22.37
CA PHE A 819 -32.41 -53.94 21.67
C PHE A 819 -33.65 -54.18 22.54
N ASN A 820 -33.49 -54.33 23.86
CA ASN A 820 -34.61 -54.54 24.78
C ASN A 820 -35.64 -53.39 24.69
N GLY A 821 -36.90 -53.76 24.45
CA GLY A 821 -38.02 -52.84 24.21
C GLY A 821 -38.06 -52.16 22.84
N ALA A 822 -37.11 -52.45 21.93
CA ALA A 822 -37.02 -51.84 20.61
C ALA A 822 -37.86 -52.62 19.57
N THR A 823 -39.19 -52.61 19.71
CA THR A 823 -40.10 -53.53 18.99
C THR A 823 -40.93 -52.95 17.83
N THR A 824 -40.85 -51.66 17.49
CA THR A 824 -41.72 -51.07 16.44
C THR A 824 -41.56 -51.79 15.09
N ASP A 825 -40.33 -52.11 14.71
CA ASP A 825 -39.95 -52.65 13.40
C ASP A 825 -39.88 -54.19 13.36
N LYS A 826 -40.58 -54.86 14.29
CA LYS A 826 -40.53 -56.33 14.44
C LYS A 826 -40.88 -57.12 13.17
N SER A 827 -41.68 -56.54 12.27
CA SER A 827 -42.01 -57.13 10.97
C SER A 827 -40.85 -57.13 9.97
N LEU A 828 -39.81 -56.30 10.16
CA LEU A 828 -38.61 -56.23 9.30
C LEU A 828 -37.49 -57.18 9.76
N TRP A 829 -37.58 -57.76 10.97
CA TRP A 829 -36.48 -58.48 11.61
C TRP A 829 -35.99 -59.74 10.87
N SER A 830 -36.77 -60.30 9.92
CA SER A 830 -36.30 -61.38 9.04
C SER A 830 -35.09 -60.96 8.20
N ASN A 831 -34.98 -59.67 7.91
CA ASN A 831 -33.95 -59.07 7.04
C ASN A 831 -32.73 -58.60 7.83
N PHE A 832 -32.69 -58.86 9.14
CA PHE A 832 -31.60 -58.46 10.03
C PHE A 832 -30.72 -59.65 10.42
N THR A 833 -29.46 -59.38 10.73
CA THR A 833 -28.48 -60.32 11.31
C THR A 833 -27.83 -59.64 12.52
N THR A 834 -27.83 -60.30 13.68
CA THR A 834 -27.01 -59.84 14.83
C THR A 834 -25.75 -60.69 14.91
N LEU A 835 -24.61 -60.04 15.05
CA LEU A 835 -23.26 -60.60 15.05
C LEU A 835 -22.50 -60.15 16.29
N SER A 836 -21.52 -60.93 16.74
CA SER A 836 -20.59 -60.50 17.79
C SER A 836 -19.83 -59.24 17.37
N PRO A 837 -19.57 -58.28 18.28
CA PRO A 837 -18.75 -57.11 17.97
C PRO A 837 -17.33 -57.47 17.51
N ASP A 838 -16.93 -56.95 16.34
CA ASP A 838 -15.56 -57.00 15.81
C ASP A 838 -15.23 -55.62 15.19
N GLU A 839 -14.25 -54.92 15.78
CA GLU A 839 -13.83 -53.60 15.29
C GLU A 839 -13.11 -53.64 13.94
N ASN A 840 -12.51 -54.78 13.56
CA ASN A 840 -11.65 -54.84 12.38
C ASN A 840 -12.47 -54.71 11.09
N ILE A 841 -13.72 -55.19 11.10
CA ILE A 841 -14.65 -55.04 9.97
C ILE A 841 -15.04 -53.56 9.79
N PHE A 842 -15.17 -52.78 10.88
CA PHE A 842 -15.41 -51.34 10.79
C PHE A 842 -14.19 -50.56 10.26
N LYS A 843 -12.97 -50.97 10.66
CA LYS A 843 -11.70 -50.38 10.17
C LYS A 843 -11.59 -50.60 8.66
N ASN A 844 -11.72 -51.84 8.17
CA ASN A 844 -11.69 -52.17 6.76
C ASN A 844 -12.71 -51.36 5.93
N ASN A 845 -13.95 -51.23 6.40
CA ASN A 845 -14.98 -50.43 5.71
C ASN A 845 -14.66 -48.93 5.68
N THR A 846 -13.91 -48.41 6.65
CA THR A 846 -13.53 -46.99 6.72
C THR A 846 -12.25 -46.69 5.93
N GLU A 847 -11.26 -47.60 5.94
CA GLU A 847 -10.02 -47.51 5.16
C GLU A 847 -10.32 -47.43 3.65
N ASN A 848 -11.22 -48.28 3.14
CA ASN A 848 -11.70 -48.24 1.74
C ASN A 848 -12.32 -46.89 1.33
N ILE A 849 -12.95 -46.16 2.25
CA ILE A 849 -13.50 -44.81 2.00
C ILE A 849 -12.39 -43.76 2.13
N THR A 850 -11.41 -43.98 3.00
CA THR A 850 -10.31 -43.05 3.28
C THR A 850 -9.37 -42.92 2.08
N GLU A 851 -9.07 -44.01 1.37
CA GLU A 851 -8.31 -43.97 0.10
C GLU A 851 -8.97 -43.10 -0.98
N ALA A 852 -10.31 -42.94 -0.94
CA ALA A 852 -11.07 -42.12 -1.88
C ALA A 852 -11.15 -40.62 -1.50
N ILE A 853 -10.56 -40.19 -0.37
CA ILE A 853 -10.63 -38.80 0.14
C ILE A 853 -9.21 -38.21 0.27
N ASN A 854 -8.54 -38.04 -0.88
CA ASN A 854 -7.22 -37.40 -0.95
C ASN A 854 -7.34 -35.87 -1.13
N VAL A 855 -7.56 -35.15 -0.02
CA VAL A 855 -7.74 -33.68 -0.01
C VAL A 855 -6.38 -32.95 0.01
N SER A 856 -5.61 -33.12 -1.06
CA SER A 856 -4.34 -32.44 -1.27
C SER A 856 -4.52 -30.99 -1.74
N VAL A 857 -4.90 -30.07 -0.86
CA VAL A 857 -5.04 -28.64 -1.23
C VAL A 857 -3.66 -28.02 -1.45
N ILE A 858 -3.36 -27.73 -2.72
CA ILE A 858 -2.12 -27.08 -3.16
C ILE A 858 -2.08 -25.65 -2.58
N SER A 859 -0.91 -25.19 -2.13
CA SER A 859 -0.74 -23.81 -1.64
C SER A 859 -0.59 -22.83 -2.81
N PRO A 860 -1.03 -21.57 -2.71
CA PRO A 860 -0.97 -20.62 -3.82
C PRO A 860 0.45 -20.47 -4.40
N GLU A 861 0.62 -20.81 -5.67
CA GLU A 861 1.91 -20.65 -6.37
C GLU A 861 2.02 -19.24 -6.94
N PHE A 862 2.84 -18.41 -6.30
CA PHE A 862 3.04 -17.03 -6.73
C PHE A 862 4.06 -16.94 -7.86
N THR A 863 3.59 -16.62 -9.07
CA THR A 863 4.51 -16.18 -10.12
C THR A 863 5.08 -14.81 -9.73
N GLY A 864 6.40 -14.80 -9.49
CA GLY A 864 7.16 -13.57 -9.30
C GLY A 864 7.34 -12.80 -10.62
N PRO A 865 7.81 -11.54 -10.58
CA PRO A 865 8.11 -10.80 -11.80
C PRO A 865 9.13 -11.55 -12.66
N GLU A 866 8.83 -11.71 -13.95
CA GLU A 866 9.80 -12.24 -14.92
C GLU A 866 11.01 -11.30 -14.94
N LYS A 867 12.08 -11.71 -14.26
CA LYS A 867 13.31 -10.95 -14.13
C LYS A 867 13.85 -10.59 -15.51
N ILE A 868 13.84 -9.30 -15.82
CA ILE A 868 14.94 -8.73 -16.61
C ILE A 868 16.19 -9.03 -15.77
N PRO A 869 17.15 -9.82 -16.26
CA PRO A 869 18.22 -10.32 -15.41
C PRO A 869 19.10 -9.16 -14.92
N ASP A 870 19.67 -9.32 -13.72
CA ASP A 870 20.28 -8.24 -12.95
C ASP A 870 21.58 -7.67 -13.58
N ASP A 871 22.00 -8.24 -14.72
CA ASP A 871 23.09 -7.79 -15.62
C ASP A 871 22.65 -6.75 -16.67
N VAL A 872 21.39 -6.32 -16.67
CA VAL A 872 20.79 -5.38 -17.67
C VAL A 872 20.31 -4.05 -17.05
N GLU A 873 20.36 -3.92 -15.72
CA GLU A 873 20.43 -2.62 -15.05
C GLU A 873 21.91 -2.16 -15.07
N VAL A 874 22.17 -0.90 -15.41
CA VAL A 874 23.52 -0.33 -15.29
C VAL A 874 23.76 -0.08 -13.80
N LYS A 875 24.38 -1.04 -13.13
CA LYS A 875 24.85 -0.88 -11.76
C LYS A 875 26.14 -0.09 -11.79
N LEU A 876 26.14 1.06 -11.13
CA LEU A 876 27.29 1.94 -11.02
C LEU A 876 28.39 1.23 -10.23
N ASP A 877 29.64 1.45 -10.66
CA ASP A 877 30.81 0.92 -9.97
C ASP A 877 31.48 1.96 -9.05
N MET A 878 32.73 1.68 -8.64
CA MET A 878 33.45 2.51 -7.67
C MET A 878 34.01 3.78 -8.34
N ASP A 879 34.26 3.73 -9.65
CA ASP A 879 34.75 4.87 -10.43
C ASP A 879 33.59 5.81 -10.76
N ASP A 880 32.40 5.25 -11.06
CA ASP A 880 31.12 6.00 -11.18
C ASP A 880 30.72 6.79 -9.90
N LEU A 881 31.27 6.45 -8.73
CA LEU A 881 31.02 7.17 -7.47
C LEU A 881 31.88 8.43 -7.28
N TYR A 882 32.99 8.57 -8.03
CA TYR A 882 33.90 9.72 -7.97
C TYR A 882 34.28 10.18 -6.56
N SER A 883 34.62 9.24 -5.67
CA SER A 883 34.85 9.48 -4.22
C SER A 883 35.80 10.66 -3.94
N ASP A 884 36.89 10.78 -4.71
CA ASP A 884 37.87 11.90 -4.61
C ASP A 884 37.26 13.29 -4.86
N VAL A 885 36.25 13.40 -5.72
CA VAL A 885 35.58 14.67 -6.04
C VAL A 885 34.56 15.02 -4.97
N ILE A 886 33.84 14.03 -4.44
CA ILE A 886 32.96 14.21 -3.28
C ILE A 886 33.79 14.66 -2.06
N ASP A 887 34.97 14.06 -1.85
CA ASP A 887 35.91 14.50 -0.81
C ASP A 887 36.53 15.89 -1.08
N SER A 888 36.49 16.41 -2.30
CA SER A 888 36.79 17.83 -2.56
C SER A 888 35.61 18.73 -2.17
N ILE A 889 34.39 18.38 -2.59
CA ILE A 889 33.15 19.12 -2.29
C ILE A 889 32.95 19.25 -0.76
N ILE A 890 33.12 18.15 -0.02
CA ILE A 890 33.00 18.12 1.45
C ILE A 890 34.09 18.96 2.15
N LYS A 891 35.26 19.08 1.51
CA LYS A 891 36.42 19.82 1.99
C LYS A 891 36.33 21.33 1.73
N ASP A 892 35.50 21.75 0.77
CA ASP A 892 35.20 23.15 0.48
C ASP A 892 34.13 23.76 1.42
N ILE A 893 33.49 22.94 2.26
CA ILE A 893 32.76 23.42 3.46
C ILE A 893 33.67 23.41 4.69
N THR A 894 34.28 22.25 4.98
CA THR A 894 34.95 21.97 6.26
C THR A 894 36.28 22.70 6.49
N LYS A 895 36.73 23.51 5.53
CA LYS A 895 37.91 24.38 5.64
C LYS A 895 37.60 25.85 5.85
N GLU A 896 36.40 26.31 5.50
CA GLU A 896 36.12 27.73 5.44
C GLU A 896 35.78 28.29 6.83
N TYR A 897 35.86 29.60 6.98
CA TYR A 897 35.65 30.28 8.25
C TYR A 897 34.31 30.99 8.25
N PHE A 898 33.45 30.61 9.19
CA PHE A 898 32.10 31.12 9.33
C PHE A 898 31.94 31.98 10.58
N SER A 899 30.99 32.91 10.54
CA SER A 899 30.62 33.75 11.68
C SER A 899 29.17 34.19 11.59
N ILE A 900 28.49 34.26 12.72
CA ILE A 900 27.15 34.87 12.83
C ILE A 900 27.22 36.11 13.72
N ASN A 901 26.61 37.22 13.30
CA ASN A 901 26.51 38.44 14.09
C ASN A 901 25.14 38.50 14.78
N ILE A 902 25.10 38.70 16.11
CA ILE A 902 23.83 38.75 16.86
C ILE A 902 22.90 39.87 16.38
N HIS A 903 23.46 41.00 15.91
CA HIS A 903 22.69 42.14 15.43
C HIS A 903 21.97 41.84 14.10
N ASP A 904 22.50 40.93 13.29
CA ASP A 904 21.88 40.48 12.04
C ASP A 904 20.93 39.28 12.25
N LEU A 905 21.01 38.57 13.39
CA LEU A 905 20.33 37.29 13.61
C LEU A 905 18.81 37.36 13.43
N ILE A 906 18.13 38.32 14.07
CA ILE A 906 16.66 38.47 13.98
C ILE A 906 16.24 38.73 12.52
N LYS A 907 17.02 39.55 11.81
CA LYS A 907 16.82 39.87 10.39
C LYS A 907 16.97 38.62 9.51
N ILE A 908 18.06 37.87 9.72
CA ILE A 908 18.36 36.60 9.04
C ILE A 908 17.22 35.58 9.22
N LEU A 909 16.68 35.46 10.44
CA LEU A 909 15.64 34.47 10.76
C LEU A 909 14.24 34.86 10.25
N ASN A 910 13.92 36.16 10.18
CA ASN A 910 12.58 36.64 9.83
C ASN A 910 12.41 37.06 8.35
N GLU A 911 13.39 37.75 7.77
CA GLU A 911 13.29 38.28 6.39
C GLU A 911 13.69 37.26 5.34
N TYR A 912 14.69 36.43 5.62
CA TYR A 912 15.35 35.58 4.62
C TYR A 912 14.88 34.12 4.68
N LYS A 913 14.33 33.62 3.57
CA LYS A 913 13.96 32.21 3.39
C LYS A 913 14.90 31.57 2.37
N TYR A 914 15.95 30.91 2.86
CA TYR A 914 17.00 30.28 2.03
C TYR A 914 16.44 29.29 1.00
N GLU A 915 15.37 28.56 1.36
CA GLU A 915 14.62 27.64 0.48
C GLU A 915 14.01 28.32 -0.76
N ASN A 916 13.79 29.65 -0.72
CA ASN A 916 13.20 30.43 -1.81
C ASN A 916 14.25 31.18 -2.66
N MET A 917 15.54 30.98 -2.39
CA MET A 917 16.63 31.69 -3.09
C MET A 917 17.15 30.90 -4.30
N ASN A 918 17.44 31.60 -5.40
CA ASN A 918 18.26 31.05 -6.48
C ASN A 918 19.75 30.97 -6.05
N GLU A 919 20.60 30.32 -6.84
CA GLU A 919 22.01 30.11 -6.48
C GLU A 919 22.74 31.42 -6.15
N ASP A 920 22.63 32.44 -7.00
CA ASP A 920 23.31 33.73 -6.79
C ASP A 920 22.80 34.47 -5.54
N GLN A 921 21.51 34.35 -5.22
CA GLN A 921 20.93 34.86 -3.97
C GLN A 921 21.44 34.09 -2.75
N LYS A 922 21.58 32.76 -2.82
CA LYS A 922 22.22 31.95 -1.76
C LYS A 922 23.68 32.37 -1.56
N VAL A 923 24.42 32.58 -2.65
CA VAL A 923 25.83 33.01 -2.63
C VAL A 923 25.97 34.38 -1.96
N GLU A 924 25.18 35.37 -2.37
CA GLU A 924 25.19 36.70 -1.76
C GLU A 924 24.79 36.65 -0.27
N PHE A 925 23.81 35.82 0.09
CA PHE A 925 23.37 35.63 1.48
C PHE A 925 24.48 35.01 2.35
N ILE A 926 25.12 33.91 1.92
CA ILE A 926 26.23 33.27 2.63
C ILE A 926 27.43 34.22 2.73
N LYS A 927 27.82 34.86 1.62
CA LYS A 927 28.88 35.88 1.56
C LYS A 927 28.59 37.07 2.48
N THR A 928 27.34 37.50 2.60
CA THR A 928 26.96 38.64 3.44
C THR A 928 27.00 38.29 4.92
N TYR A 929 26.28 37.23 5.32
CA TYR A 929 25.92 36.99 6.71
C TYR A 929 26.66 35.84 7.41
N PHE A 930 27.29 34.93 6.66
CA PHE A 930 27.90 33.72 7.23
C PHE A 930 29.42 33.60 7.02
N ILE A 931 30.01 34.14 5.94
CA ILE A 931 31.48 34.10 5.74
C ILE A 931 32.19 35.09 6.68
N ASN A 932 33.14 34.58 7.47
CA ASN A 932 33.96 35.37 8.39
C ASN A 932 35.05 36.14 7.64
N LYS A 933 34.68 37.31 7.10
CA LYS A 933 35.54 38.24 6.34
C LYS A 933 36.84 38.65 7.04
N SER A 934 36.97 38.49 8.35
CA SER A 934 38.21 38.80 9.09
C SER A 934 39.32 37.75 8.94
N LYS A 935 38.99 36.56 8.41
CA LYS A 935 39.92 35.43 8.23
C LYS A 935 40.55 35.37 6.84
N TYR A 936 40.21 36.29 5.93
CA TYR A 936 40.64 36.29 4.53
C TYR A 936 41.33 37.61 4.15
N ASP A 937 42.22 37.56 3.15
CA ASP A 937 42.84 38.75 2.59
C ASP A 937 41.81 39.64 1.86
N LYS A 938 42.07 40.96 1.84
CA LYS A 938 41.20 41.95 1.17
C LYS A 938 41.04 41.75 -0.35
N ASN A 939 41.87 40.90 -0.95
CA ASN A 939 41.85 40.56 -2.38
C ASN A 939 41.23 39.16 -2.65
N THR A 940 40.76 38.45 -1.61
CA THR A 940 40.15 37.12 -1.78
C THR A 940 38.78 37.22 -2.44
N ASP A 941 38.55 36.36 -3.43
CA ASP A 941 37.26 36.20 -4.10
C ASP A 941 36.25 35.47 -3.19
N LEU A 942 35.52 36.25 -2.39
CA LEU A 942 34.51 35.75 -1.47
C LEU A 942 33.26 35.21 -2.19
N ASP A 943 32.99 35.63 -3.43
CA ASP A 943 31.90 35.10 -4.24
C ASP A 943 32.19 33.66 -4.68
N LYS A 944 33.44 33.37 -5.06
CA LYS A 944 33.89 32.01 -5.33
C LYS A 944 33.78 31.09 -4.11
N ILE A 945 34.19 31.57 -2.93
CA ILE A 945 34.12 30.79 -1.67
C ILE A 945 32.66 30.54 -1.26
N ALA A 946 31.82 31.58 -1.27
CA ALA A 946 30.40 31.40 -0.95
C ALA A 946 29.71 30.47 -1.96
N ARG A 947 30.12 30.47 -3.25
CA ARG A 947 29.61 29.54 -4.26
C ARG A 947 30.04 28.10 -4.06
N SER A 948 31.29 27.82 -3.71
CA SER A 948 31.70 26.44 -3.39
C SER A 948 30.96 25.91 -2.16
N VAL A 949 30.74 26.73 -1.12
CA VAL A 949 29.93 26.35 0.04
C VAL A 949 28.47 26.07 -0.34
N VAL A 950 27.82 26.95 -1.11
CA VAL A 950 26.42 26.77 -1.55
C VAL A 950 26.24 25.49 -2.37
N GLN A 951 27.10 25.28 -3.37
CA GLN A 951 27.04 24.09 -4.24
C GLN A 951 27.29 22.80 -3.45
N SER A 952 28.16 22.84 -2.43
CA SER A 952 28.47 21.68 -1.59
C SER A 952 27.35 21.32 -0.61
N LEU A 953 26.65 22.32 -0.05
CA LEU A 953 25.48 22.12 0.81
C LEU A 953 24.28 21.57 0.02
N ASP A 954 24.03 22.12 -1.18
CA ASP A 954 22.99 21.61 -2.07
C ASP A 954 23.32 20.17 -2.54
N PHE A 955 24.59 19.85 -2.83
CA PHE A 955 25.04 18.48 -3.14
C PHE A 955 24.79 17.50 -1.98
N ALA A 956 25.25 17.83 -0.76
CA ALA A 956 25.11 16.93 0.39
C ALA A 956 23.63 16.63 0.71
N SER A 957 22.77 17.67 0.62
CA SER A 957 21.33 17.56 0.82
C SER A 957 20.66 16.61 -0.18
N VAL A 958 21.12 16.62 -1.43
CA VAL A 958 20.62 15.77 -2.52
C VAL A 958 21.07 14.32 -2.37
N TYR A 959 22.35 14.11 -2.05
CA TYR A 959 23.01 12.79 -2.08
C TYR A 959 22.32 11.78 -1.15
N GLN A 960 21.90 12.23 0.03
CA GLN A 960 21.33 11.35 1.06
C GLN A 960 19.90 10.87 0.79
N GLY A 961 19.03 11.73 0.27
CA GLY A 961 17.58 11.43 0.22
C GLY A 961 17.17 10.40 -0.86
N ASN A 962 18.09 10.08 -1.78
CA ASN A 962 17.72 9.79 -3.17
C ASN A 962 18.52 8.65 -3.80
N PHE A 963 19.40 8.01 -3.04
CA PHE A 963 20.35 7.04 -3.56
C PHE A 963 19.83 5.60 -3.42
N SER A 964 19.53 4.94 -4.55
CA SER A 964 19.12 3.54 -4.56
C SER A 964 20.34 2.62 -4.50
N GLU A 965 20.57 2.02 -3.34
CA GLU A 965 21.66 1.05 -3.10
C GLU A 965 21.69 -0.12 -4.09
N GLU A 966 20.50 -0.52 -4.56
CA GLU A 966 20.33 -1.63 -5.51
C GLU A 966 20.99 -1.36 -6.87
N LYS A 967 21.26 -0.08 -7.19
CA LYS A 967 21.97 0.37 -8.38
C LYS A 967 23.48 0.42 -8.23
N LEU A 968 24.05 -0.03 -7.11
CA LEU A 968 25.49 -0.19 -6.95
C LEU A 968 25.93 -1.64 -7.15
N ASN A 969 27.15 -1.81 -7.65
CA ASN A 969 27.86 -3.09 -7.50
C ASN A 969 28.38 -3.26 -6.05
N ALA A 970 28.82 -4.47 -5.70
CA ALA A 970 29.20 -4.78 -4.31
C ALA A 970 30.40 -3.97 -3.77
N SER A 971 31.32 -3.54 -4.64
CA SER A 971 32.46 -2.68 -4.26
C SER A 971 32.00 -1.25 -4.02
N ALA A 972 31.20 -0.71 -4.93
CA ALA A 972 30.64 0.62 -4.85
C ALA A 972 29.70 0.78 -3.63
N LEU A 973 28.85 -0.21 -3.36
CA LEU A 973 27.97 -0.22 -2.20
C LEU A 973 28.75 -0.19 -0.87
N LYS A 974 29.92 -0.84 -0.84
CA LYS A 974 30.82 -0.82 0.30
C LYS A 974 31.49 0.55 0.47
N GLU A 975 31.88 1.22 -0.60
CA GLU A 975 32.44 2.59 -0.57
C GLU A 975 31.38 3.60 -0.12
N TYR A 976 30.18 3.55 -0.72
CA TYR A 976 29.02 4.37 -0.35
C TYR A 976 28.70 4.26 1.15
N LYS A 977 28.53 3.05 1.67
CA LYS A 977 28.12 2.83 3.07
C LYS A 977 29.19 3.21 4.10
N ASN A 978 30.46 2.95 3.82
CA ASN A 978 31.52 3.12 4.82
C ASN A 978 32.18 4.50 4.78
N ASN A 979 32.23 5.15 3.61
CA ASN A 979 32.95 6.41 3.42
C ASN A 979 32.01 7.58 3.08
N LEU A 980 31.15 7.46 2.06
CA LEU A 980 30.46 8.63 1.49
C LEU A 980 29.16 9.00 2.23
N ALA A 981 28.32 8.01 2.57
CA ALA A 981 27.11 8.24 3.34
C ALA A 981 27.37 8.78 4.77
N PRO A 982 28.38 8.30 5.53
CA PRO A 982 28.70 8.87 6.84
C PRO A 982 29.24 10.32 6.78
N LYS A 983 30.07 10.65 5.77
CA LYS A 983 30.59 12.03 5.59
C LYS A 983 29.46 13.01 5.25
N THR A 984 28.54 12.62 4.36
CA THR A 984 27.39 13.47 3.99
C THR A 984 26.35 13.58 5.11
N GLN A 985 26.12 12.51 5.89
CA GLN A 985 25.28 12.56 7.09
C GLN A 985 25.81 13.58 8.09
N LYS A 986 27.12 13.57 8.36
CA LYS A 986 27.71 14.50 9.33
C LYS A 986 27.50 15.97 8.95
N ILE A 987 27.62 16.34 7.68
CA ILE A 987 27.36 17.72 7.22
C ILE A 987 25.92 18.13 7.58
N LYS A 988 24.96 17.22 7.39
CA LYS A 988 23.56 17.47 7.73
C LYS A 988 23.34 17.54 9.24
N ASP A 989 23.92 16.64 10.02
CA ASP A 989 23.82 16.65 11.48
C ASP A 989 24.42 17.94 12.07
N ASP A 990 25.58 18.37 11.56
CA ASP A 990 26.24 19.63 11.93
C ASP A 990 25.35 20.84 11.52
N GLN A 991 24.72 20.81 10.33
CA GLN A 991 23.81 21.85 9.82
C GLN A 991 22.49 21.95 10.60
N ASP A 992 21.85 20.82 10.93
CA ASP A 992 20.60 20.78 11.69
C ASP A 992 20.84 21.18 13.16
N SER A 993 21.98 20.79 13.74
CA SER A 993 22.43 21.24 15.07
C SER A 993 22.65 22.76 15.12
N LEU A 994 23.35 23.32 14.13
CA LEU A 994 23.55 24.77 14.01
C LEU A 994 22.23 25.51 13.80
N ASN A 995 21.35 25.02 12.93
CA ASN A 995 20.00 25.58 12.74
C ASN A 995 19.19 25.59 14.03
N SER A 996 19.25 24.52 14.82
CA SER A 996 18.56 24.39 16.11
C SER A 996 19.06 25.43 17.12
N PHE A 997 20.38 25.54 17.29
CA PHE A 997 21.00 26.54 18.18
C PHE A 997 20.66 27.99 17.75
N LEU A 998 20.77 28.29 16.45
CA LEU A 998 20.50 29.63 15.93
C LEU A 998 19.02 30.04 16.09
N LYS A 999 18.07 29.16 15.77
CA LYS A 999 16.62 29.44 15.85
C LYS A 999 16.06 29.33 17.28
N GLY A 1000 16.67 28.49 18.10
CA GLY A 1000 16.35 28.28 19.50
C GLY A 1000 17.10 29.26 20.39
N ASP A 1001 18.20 28.80 20.99
CA ASP A 1001 18.74 29.42 22.19
C ASP A 1001 19.46 30.75 21.94
N LEU A 1002 20.15 30.91 20.79
CA LEU A 1002 20.74 32.20 20.43
C LEU A 1002 19.67 33.26 20.12
N ASN A 1003 18.62 32.89 19.37
CA ASN A 1003 17.50 33.78 19.08
C ASN A 1003 16.73 34.18 20.36
N LYS A 1004 16.46 33.24 21.27
CA LYS A 1004 15.85 33.55 22.59
C LYS A 1004 16.70 34.55 23.37
N LEU A 1005 18.03 34.35 23.44
CA LEU A 1005 18.93 35.25 24.17
C LEU A 1005 18.94 36.65 23.55
N VAL A 1006 19.01 36.77 22.23
CA VAL A 1006 19.03 38.05 21.53
C VAL A 1006 17.70 38.79 21.66
N ILE A 1007 16.55 38.12 21.46
CA ILE A 1007 15.23 38.75 21.64
C ILE A 1007 15.04 39.21 23.09
N ALA A 1008 15.30 38.34 24.08
CA ALA A 1008 15.12 38.70 25.49
C ALA A 1008 16.01 39.87 25.93
N THR A 1009 17.23 39.99 25.38
CA THR A 1009 18.14 41.09 25.73
C THR A 1009 17.83 42.37 24.97
N ASN A 1010 17.36 42.29 23.72
CA ASN A 1010 16.90 43.45 22.96
C ASN A 1010 15.68 44.11 23.64
N ASN A 1011 14.74 43.33 24.15
CA ASN A 1011 13.60 43.88 24.90
C ASN A 1011 14.04 44.61 26.18
N LEU A 1012 15.05 44.10 26.90
CA LEU A 1012 15.63 44.77 28.07
C LEU A 1012 16.37 46.06 27.70
N LEU A 1013 17.04 46.09 26.54
CA LEU A 1013 17.69 47.29 25.99
C LEU A 1013 16.66 48.38 25.64
N GLU A 1014 15.54 48.00 25.01
CA GLU A 1014 14.44 48.92 24.67
C GLU A 1014 13.74 49.46 25.93
N GLU A 1015 13.45 48.61 26.93
CA GLU A 1015 12.91 49.09 28.21
C GLU A 1015 13.89 50.07 28.88
N LEU A 1016 15.20 49.74 28.91
CA LEU A 1016 16.23 50.58 29.51
C LEU A 1016 16.37 51.93 28.80
N GLU A 1017 16.31 51.99 27.47
CA GLU A 1017 16.30 53.25 26.71
C GLU A 1017 15.07 54.11 27.09
N GLY A 1018 13.90 53.49 27.27
CA GLY A 1018 12.71 54.13 27.80
C GLY A 1018 12.91 54.69 29.22
N LYS A 1019 13.44 53.89 30.17
CA LYS A 1019 13.71 54.35 31.55
C LYS A 1019 14.74 55.48 31.59
N GLN A 1020 15.79 55.40 30.79
CA GLN A 1020 16.84 56.42 30.71
C GLN A 1020 16.31 57.73 30.11
N THR A 1021 15.42 57.64 29.11
CA THR A 1021 14.73 58.81 28.54
C THR A 1021 13.82 59.48 29.56
N ALA A 1022 12.98 58.71 30.27
CA ALA A 1022 12.12 59.22 31.32
C ALA A 1022 12.93 59.82 32.50
N LEU A 1023 14.01 59.15 32.93
CA LEU A 1023 14.91 59.64 33.98
C LEU A 1023 15.49 61.01 33.62
N LYS A 1024 15.98 61.16 32.37
CA LYS A 1024 16.51 62.42 31.84
C LYS A 1024 15.47 63.54 31.85
N GLU A 1025 14.22 63.22 31.53
CA GLU A 1025 13.13 64.19 31.55
C GLU A 1025 12.78 64.63 32.98
N VAL A 1026 12.61 63.71 33.93
CA VAL A 1026 12.27 64.05 35.31
C VAL A 1026 13.42 64.82 36.01
N ILE A 1027 14.68 64.50 35.73
CA ILE A 1027 15.84 65.31 36.14
C ILE A 1027 15.73 66.75 35.60
N SER A 1028 15.35 66.91 34.33
CA SER A 1028 15.17 68.23 33.73
C SER A 1028 13.98 69.00 34.32
N GLN A 1029 12.89 68.31 34.68
CA GLN A 1029 11.74 68.89 35.36
C GLN A 1029 12.10 69.35 36.78
N TYR A 1030 12.84 68.52 37.54
CA TYR A 1030 13.33 68.85 38.88
C TYR A 1030 14.24 70.09 38.84
N ASN A 1031 15.26 70.10 37.99
CA ASN A 1031 16.20 71.22 37.89
C ASN A 1031 15.51 72.51 37.41
N ALA A 1032 14.59 72.43 36.44
CA ALA A 1032 13.82 73.60 36.01
C ALA A 1032 12.93 74.17 37.12
N TYR A 1033 12.33 73.32 37.97
CA TYR A 1033 11.54 73.78 39.11
C TYR A 1033 12.41 74.41 40.21
N VAL A 1034 13.56 73.80 40.53
CA VAL A 1034 14.55 74.40 41.44
C VAL A 1034 15.08 75.74 40.92
N ASP A 1035 15.35 75.87 39.62
CA ASP A 1035 15.79 77.13 39.02
C ASP A 1035 14.71 78.23 39.09
N LEU A 1036 13.43 77.87 39.03
CA LEU A 1036 12.32 78.81 39.26
C LEU A 1036 12.23 79.23 40.73
N ILE A 1037 12.41 78.33 41.70
CA ILE A 1037 12.49 78.66 43.13
C ILE A 1037 13.68 79.60 43.38
N ASN A 1038 14.86 79.26 42.86
CA ASN A 1038 16.10 80.02 43.01
C ASN A 1038 16.05 81.41 42.34
N ALA A 1039 15.20 81.58 41.33
CA ALA A 1039 14.89 82.87 40.70
C ALA A 1039 13.79 83.66 41.43
N ASN A 1040 13.24 83.16 42.54
CA ASN A 1040 12.03 83.65 43.22
C ASN A 1040 10.79 83.75 42.30
N LYS A 1041 10.72 82.89 41.28
CA LYS A 1041 9.61 82.79 40.30
C LYS A 1041 8.61 81.68 40.61
N ALA A 1042 8.88 80.87 41.62
CA ALA A 1042 7.94 79.94 42.22
C ALA A 1042 8.06 80.00 43.75
N GLU A 1043 7.00 79.62 44.45
CA GLU A 1043 7.07 79.26 45.87
C GLU A 1043 7.59 77.81 45.98
N ARG A 1044 8.32 77.53 47.07
CA ARG A 1044 8.92 76.21 47.31
C ARG A 1044 7.88 75.24 47.89
N ASP A 1045 7.53 74.21 47.11
CA ASP A 1045 6.78 73.05 47.56
C ASP A 1045 7.77 71.87 47.79
N ASP A 1046 8.05 71.60 49.07
CA ASP A 1046 8.93 70.48 49.45
C ASP A 1046 8.32 69.11 49.13
N ALA A 1047 6.99 68.97 49.09
CA ALA A 1047 6.33 67.71 48.72
C ALA A 1047 6.44 67.45 47.20
N MET A 1048 6.33 68.50 46.37
CA MET A 1048 6.58 68.39 44.93
C MET A 1048 8.06 68.08 44.64
N LEU A 1049 9.00 68.71 45.35
CA LEU A 1049 10.43 68.40 45.22
C LEU A 1049 10.75 66.96 45.62
N GLU A 1050 10.15 66.46 46.71
CA GLU A 1050 10.39 65.08 47.17
C GLU A 1050 9.74 64.05 46.24
N ALA A 1051 8.51 64.26 45.77
CA ALA A 1051 7.85 63.37 44.80
C ALA A 1051 8.64 63.25 43.48
N LEU A 1052 9.28 64.35 43.02
CA LEU A 1052 10.18 64.30 41.88
C LEU A 1052 11.49 63.56 42.20
N ARG A 1053 12.04 63.70 43.41
CA ARG A 1053 13.22 62.93 43.86
C ARG A 1053 12.94 61.44 43.96
N GLU A 1054 11.84 61.03 44.60
CA GLU A 1054 11.41 59.62 44.66
C GLU A 1054 11.27 59.02 43.26
N LYS A 1055 10.69 59.76 42.31
CA LYS A 1055 10.53 59.30 40.92
C LYS A 1055 11.88 59.18 40.18
N ILE A 1056 12.84 60.07 40.46
CA ILE A 1056 14.21 59.99 39.94
C ILE A 1056 14.92 58.77 40.52
N ASP A 1057 14.88 58.56 41.83
CA ASP A 1057 15.52 57.42 42.49
C ASP A 1057 14.91 56.07 42.05
N GLN A 1058 13.58 56.01 41.89
CA GLN A 1058 12.89 54.85 41.32
C GLN A 1058 13.35 54.54 39.89
N LEU A 1059 13.45 55.54 39.02
CA LEU A 1059 13.90 55.36 37.62
C LEU A 1059 15.40 55.04 37.53
N THR A 1060 16.23 55.57 38.42
CA THR A 1060 17.64 55.19 38.56
C THR A 1060 17.79 53.75 39.01
N ALA A 1061 17.08 53.32 40.06
CA ALA A 1061 17.11 51.94 40.55
C ALA A 1061 16.57 50.92 39.53
N GLN A 1062 15.52 51.27 38.78
CA GLN A 1062 15.02 50.47 37.65
C GLN A 1062 16.07 50.36 36.54
N SER A 1063 16.76 51.46 36.20
CA SER A 1063 17.82 51.45 35.19
C SER A 1063 19.02 50.60 35.59
N GLU A 1064 19.47 50.67 36.86
CA GLU A 1064 20.55 49.81 37.37
C GLU A 1064 20.17 48.33 37.38
N LYS A 1065 18.89 48.00 37.68
CA LYS A 1065 18.39 46.63 37.66
C LYS A 1065 18.41 46.06 36.23
N LEU A 1066 17.88 46.80 35.25
CA LEU A 1066 17.87 46.41 33.84
C LEU A 1066 19.29 46.25 33.29
N GLY A 1067 20.20 47.18 33.61
CA GLY A 1067 21.62 47.07 33.23
C GLY A 1067 22.27 45.77 33.72
N LYS A 1068 22.12 45.43 35.02
CA LYS A 1068 22.62 44.17 35.58
C LYS A 1068 22.02 42.93 34.88
N GLN A 1069 20.74 42.96 34.52
CA GLN A 1069 20.11 41.86 33.79
C GLN A 1069 20.67 41.70 32.36
N ILE A 1070 21.05 42.81 31.71
CA ILE A 1070 21.73 42.78 30.40
C ILE A 1070 23.17 42.27 30.53
N ASP A 1071 23.92 42.69 31.57
CA ASP A 1071 25.26 42.18 31.87
C ASP A 1071 25.25 40.65 32.09
N GLU A 1072 24.26 40.12 32.81
CA GLU A 1072 24.05 38.68 32.98
C GLU A 1072 23.84 37.96 31.63
N LYS A 1073 23.08 38.54 30.69
CA LYS A 1073 22.90 37.97 29.34
C LYS A 1073 24.18 38.08 28.51
N GLN A 1074 24.97 39.14 28.67
CA GLN A 1074 26.26 39.30 28.02
C GLN A 1074 27.28 38.25 28.51
N ILE A 1075 27.25 37.85 29.78
CA ILE A 1075 28.07 36.73 30.29
C ILE A 1075 27.71 35.41 29.57
N ILE A 1076 26.42 35.10 29.41
CA ILE A 1076 25.97 33.90 28.68
C ILE A 1076 26.44 33.94 27.22
N LEU A 1077 26.26 35.09 26.54
CA LEU A 1077 26.74 35.28 25.18
C LEU A 1077 28.26 35.03 25.08
N SER A 1078 29.05 35.58 25.99
CA SER A 1078 30.51 35.42 25.97
C SER A 1078 30.97 33.98 26.28
N GLN A 1079 30.21 33.22 27.08
CA GLN A 1079 30.45 31.77 27.23
C GLN A 1079 30.21 31.03 25.90
N TRP A 1080 29.12 31.32 25.19
CA TRP A 1080 28.83 30.73 23.88
C TRP A 1080 29.83 31.16 22.80
N GLN A 1081 30.28 32.40 22.81
CA GLN A 1081 31.35 32.91 21.91
C GLN A 1081 32.67 32.13 22.12
N ALA A 1082 33.06 31.89 23.38
CA ALA A 1082 34.26 31.11 23.69
C ALA A 1082 34.09 29.64 23.30
N GLN A 1083 32.94 29.04 23.59
CA GLN A 1083 32.66 27.63 23.31
C GLN A 1083 32.57 27.35 21.81
N SER A 1084 31.87 28.17 21.02
CA SER A 1084 31.75 27.97 19.57
C SER A 1084 33.12 28.06 18.88
N SER A 1085 33.93 29.05 19.26
CA SER A 1085 35.28 29.23 18.73
C SER A 1085 36.19 28.04 19.08
N LYS A 1086 36.10 27.52 20.31
CA LYS A 1086 36.88 26.37 20.76
C LYS A 1086 36.49 25.08 20.03
N ASP A 1087 35.21 24.72 20.03
CA ASP A 1087 34.74 23.43 19.53
C ASP A 1087 34.82 23.33 17.99
N SER A 1088 34.73 24.47 17.30
CA SER A 1088 34.92 24.56 15.84
C SER A 1088 36.38 24.73 15.40
N ASN A 1089 37.35 24.83 16.33
CA ASN A 1089 38.74 25.22 16.03
C ASN A 1089 38.79 26.52 15.19
N GLU A 1090 38.12 27.56 15.69
CA GLU A 1090 37.93 28.88 15.08
C GLU A 1090 37.14 28.93 13.74
N HIS A 1091 36.65 27.81 13.22
CA HIS A 1091 35.87 27.77 11.97
C HIS A 1091 34.43 28.30 12.11
N PHE A 1092 33.89 28.47 13.33
CA PHE A 1092 32.60 29.11 13.58
C PHE A 1092 32.61 29.99 14.85
N VAL A 1093 32.40 31.30 14.68
CA VAL A 1093 32.40 32.28 15.76
C VAL A 1093 31.12 33.12 15.83
N ILE A 1094 30.64 33.40 17.04
CA ILE A 1094 29.53 34.33 17.29
C ILE A 1094 30.11 35.74 17.51
N LEU A 1095 29.55 36.75 16.86
CA LEU A 1095 30.03 38.14 16.85
C LEU A 1095 28.98 39.11 17.39
N GLY A 1096 29.44 40.27 17.87
CA GLY A 1096 28.63 41.32 18.48
C GLY A 1096 28.60 41.25 20.01
N LYS A 1097 27.89 42.21 20.62
CA LYS A 1097 27.69 42.32 22.08
C LYS A 1097 26.41 43.08 22.39
N PHE A 1098 25.85 42.87 23.57
CA PHE A 1098 24.82 43.75 24.13
C PHE A 1098 25.52 44.94 24.83
N ASP A 1099 25.11 46.16 24.52
CA ASP A 1099 25.73 47.39 25.03
C ASP A 1099 24.67 48.50 25.15
N TYR A 1100 24.59 49.10 26.33
CA TYR A 1100 23.69 50.23 26.65
C TYR A 1100 24.46 51.51 27.04
N GLY A 1101 25.80 51.52 26.88
CA GLY A 1101 26.63 52.66 27.24
C GLY A 1101 26.75 52.87 28.76
N GLN A 1102 26.74 54.12 29.20
CA GLN A 1102 26.77 54.48 30.62
C GLN A 1102 25.41 54.98 31.08
N LEU A 1103 24.91 54.42 32.19
CA LEU A 1103 23.68 54.87 32.83
C LEU A 1103 23.80 56.32 33.31
N ILE A 1104 22.76 57.11 33.05
CA ILE A 1104 22.58 58.47 33.57
C ILE A 1104 22.60 58.44 35.09
N LYS A 1105 23.49 59.25 35.67
CA LYS A 1105 23.49 59.58 37.09
C LYS A 1105 22.75 60.91 37.28
N PRO A 1106 21.78 61.02 38.20
CA PRO A 1106 21.13 62.28 38.49
C PRO A 1106 22.14 63.36 38.93
N ASP A 1107 22.03 64.53 38.31
CA ASP A 1107 22.75 65.76 38.67
C ASP A 1107 21.67 66.81 38.97
N LEU A 1108 21.54 67.18 40.24
CA LEU A 1108 20.35 67.86 40.78
C LEU A 1108 20.72 69.18 41.45
N ASN A 1109 20.08 70.26 41.03
CA ASN A 1109 20.29 71.61 41.58
C ASN A 1109 19.77 71.68 43.04
N GLU A 1110 20.42 72.47 43.89
CA GLU A 1110 19.96 72.72 45.26
C GLU A 1110 19.04 73.97 45.33
N PRO A 1111 17.90 73.90 46.05
CA PRO A 1111 17.02 75.04 46.28
C PRO A 1111 17.59 75.99 47.36
N ASN A 1112 17.73 77.28 47.03
CA ASN A 1112 18.45 78.28 47.84
C ASN A 1112 17.56 79.33 48.52
N GLY A 1113 16.31 78.99 48.85
CA GLY A 1113 15.39 79.82 49.62
C GLY A 1113 14.04 79.16 49.96
N GLU A 1114 13.07 79.99 50.38
CA GLU A 1114 11.63 79.64 50.45
C GLU A 1114 10.89 79.92 49.11
N GLY A 1115 11.53 80.59 48.15
CA GLY A 1115 10.90 81.07 46.92
C GLY A 1115 10.10 82.36 47.11
N GLY A 1116 9.39 82.76 46.05
CA GLY A 1116 8.58 83.99 46.01
C GLY A 1116 7.14 83.75 46.43
N LYS A 1117 6.65 84.46 47.45
CA LYS A 1117 5.30 84.29 48.05
C LYS A 1117 4.13 84.89 47.27
N ASP A 1118 4.39 85.42 46.07
CA ASP A 1118 3.38 85.92 45.13
C ASP A 1118 3.98 85.95 43.70
N PRO A 1119 4.15 84.79 43.02
CA PRO A 1119 4.92 84.70 41.79
C PRO A 1119 4.12 85.11 40.54
N ASP A 1120 4.70 86.00 39.71
CA ASP A 1120 4.13 86.48 38.43
C ASP A 1120 3.80 85.36 37.41
N ILE A 1121 4.33 84.16 37.60
CA ILE A 1121 4.08 82.98 36.77
C ILE A 1121 3.79 81.80 37.69
N LYS A 1122 2.55 81.29 37.69
CA LYS A 1122 2.33 79.90 38.09
C LYS A 1122 2.91 79.00 36.99
N PRO A 1123 3.86 78.09 37.28
CA PRO A 1123 4.15 77.00 36.36
C PRO A 1123 2.90 76.11 36.23
N ASP A 1124 2.72 75.43 35.09
CA ASP A 1124 1.74 74.35 35.00
C ASP A 1124 2.19 73.22 35.93
N ILE A 1125 1.53 73.10 37.08
CA ILE A 1125 1.82 72.10 38.10
C ILE A 1125 1.31 70.75 37.58
N PRO A 1126 2.16 69.72 37.42
CA PRO A 1126 1.68 68.36 37.21
C PRO A 1126 0.77 67.98 38.37
N SER A 1127 -0.45 67.53 38.07
CA SER A 1127 -1.39 67.11 39.11
C SER A 1127 -0.74 66.09 40.06
N ALA A 1128 -1.01 66.23 41.36
CA ALA A 1128 -0.68 65.19 42.33
C ALA A 1128 -1.24 63.84 41.84
N PRO A 1129 -0.59 62.71 42.16
CA PRO A 1129 -1.01 61.39 41.67
C PRO A 1129 -2.31 60.95 42.34
N ASP A 1130 -3.44 61.39 41.77
CA ASP A 1130 -4.63 60.54 41.65
C ASP A 1130 -4.23 59.24 40.89
N ASP A 1131 -5.03 58.19 41.07
CA ASP A 1131 -4.64 56.79 40.83
C ASP A 1131 -3.88 56.50 39.52
N LEU A 1132 -2.99 55.49 39.61
CA LEU A 1132 -2.32 54.85 38.49
C LEU A 1132 -3.34 54.15 37.55
N GLU A 1133 -4.04 54.92 36.71
CA GLU A 1133 -4.77 54.35 35.59
C GLU A 1133 -3.77 53.64 34.66
N PHE A 1134 -3.90 52.32 34.66
CA PHE A 1134 -3.02 51.41 33.95
C PHE A 1134 -3.37 51.43 32.46
N GLU A 1135 -2.78 52.35 31.69
CA GLU A 1135 -2.85 52.28 30.22
C GLU A 1135 -2.19 50.99 29.73
N GLN A 1136 -3.00 49.92 29.64
CA GLN A 1136 -2.69 48.74 28.85
C GLN A 1136 -2.61 49.15 27.38
N THR A 1137 -1.42 49.52 26.93
CA THR A 1137 -1.14 49.70 25.49
C THR A 1137 -1.35 48.35 24.79
N ALA A 1138 -2.47 48.25 24.08
CA ALA A 1138 -3.02 46.98 23.60
C ALA A 1138 -2.26 46.40 22.40
N SER A 1139 -1.07 45.85 22.65
CA SER A 1139 -0.29 45.03 21.71
C SER A 1139 -0.26 43.54 22.07
N LEU A 1140 -0.52 43.20 23.34
CA LEU A 1140 -0.69 41.82 23.83
C LEU A 1140 -2.12 41.29 23.61
N ASN A 1141 -2.50 41.05 22.35
CA ASN A 1141 -3.71 40.27 22.04
C ASN A 1141 -3.75 39.69 20.61
N LEU A 1142 -2.70 38.93 20.21
CA LEU A 1142 -2.73 38.20 18.92
C LEU A 1142 -1.80 36.97 18.83
N ILE A 1143 -1.84 36.06 19.80
CA ILE A 1143 -1.58 34.61 19.68
C ILE A 1143 -2.14 33.95 20.97
N GLY A 1144 -2.89 32.86 20.82
CA GLY A 1144 -3.59 32.21 21.94
C GLY A 1144 -2.90 30.94 22.47
N ASP A 1145 -2.93 30.82 23.80
CA ASP A 1145 -2.99 29.63 24.66
C ASP A 1145 -2.18 28.38 24.33
N LYS A 1146 -1.24 28.06 25.24
CA LYS A 1146 -1.40 26.83 26.06
C LYS A 1146 -0.50 26.82 27.31
N ALA A 1147 -1.12 26.43 28.44
CA ALA A 1147 -0.53 26.20 29.77
C ALA A 1147 0.01 27.48 30.47
N ILE A 1148 0.06 27.57 31.81
CA ILE A 1148 -0.09 26.52 32.85
C ILE A 1148 -1.25 26.89 33.81
N GLU A 1149 -1.74 25.91 34.58
CA GLU A 1149 -2.76 26.04 35.63
C GLU A 1149 -2.25 26.82 36.87
N GLU A 1150 -3.16 27.15 37.79
CA GLU A 1150 -2.92 27.93 39.00
C GLU A 1150 -2.21 27.12 40.10
N GLU A 1151 -1.29 27.76 40.85
CA GLU A 1151 -0.97 27.37 42.23
C GLU A 1151 -1.02 28.61 43.14
N GLU A 1152 -1.85 28.56 44.19
CA GLU A 1152 -1.80 29.51 45.32
C GLU A 1152 -0.69 29.10 46.29
N GLU A 1153 -0.01 30.09 46.90
CA GLU A 1153 0.94 29.82 47.99
C GLU A 1153 0.26 29.27 49.26
N LYS A 1154 0.95 28.34 49.93
CA LYS A 1154 0.91 28.18 51.40
C LYS A 1154 2.14 27.45 51.94
N GLU A 1155 2.87 28.13 52.81
CA GLU A 1155 3.76 27.48 53.78
C GLU A 1155 2.94 26.53 54.69
N ILE A 1156 3.51 25.40 55.15
CA ILE A 1156 4.08 25.17 56.51
C ILE A 1156 4.82 23.80 56.48
N GLY A 1157 6.02 23.67 57.08
CA GLY A 1157 6.47 22.36 57.61
C GLY A 1157 7.97 22.06 57.59
N GLU A 1158 8.57 21.84 58.76
CA GLU A 1158 9.96 21.39 58.95
C GLU A 1158 10.12 19.86 58.76
N THR A 1159 11.30 19.37 58.33
CA THR A 1159 12.18 18.45 59.12
C THR A 1159 13.47 18.04 58.37
N ASP A 1160 14.48 17.58 59.12
CA ASP A 1160 15.85 17.26 58.69
C ASP A 1160 16.02 15.99 57.81
N GLY A 1161 17.15 15.89 57.09
CA GLY A 1161 17.54 14.71 56.30
C GLY A 1161 18.99 14.71 55.78
N GLU A 1162 19.96 14.39 56.64
CA GLU A 1162 21.41 14.43 56.38
C GLU A 1162 21.96 13.67 55.13
N GLN A 1163 22.79 14.38 54.34
CA GLN A 1163 24.21 14.06 54.09
C GLN A 1163 24.62 12.67 53.51
N ARG A 1164 25.22 12.65 52.30
CA ARG A 1164 26.65 12.27 52.05
C ARG A 1164 27.10 12.27 50.58
N LEU A 1165 28.41 12.51 50.39
CA LEU A 1165 29.10 12.42 49.10
C LEU A 1165 29.57 10.98 48.80
N ILE A 1166 29.66 10.63 47.52
CA ILE A 1166 30.83 9.93 46.97
C ILE A 1166 31.28 10.67 45.69
N THR A 1167 32.57 11.00 45.60
CA THR A 1167 33.22 11.61 44.44
C THR A 1167 34.47 10.81 44.11
N CYS A 1168 34.75 10.53 42.83
CA CYS A 1168 36.00 9.92 42.38
C CYS A 1168 36.52 10.49 41.04
N ILE A 1169 37.83 10.70 40.98
CA ILE A 1169 38.68 11.25 39.88
C ILE A 1169 40.13 10.80 40.20
N VAL A 1170 41.11 10.66 39.30
CA VAL A 1170 41.25 11.03 37.87
C VAL A 1170 41.57 9.74 37.04
N SER A 1171 42.36 9.60 35.95
CA SER A 1171 43.31 10.42 35.15
C SER A 1171 43.41 9.89 33.71
N ASP A 1172 44.07 10.66 32.82
CA ASP A 1172 44.30 10.37 31.40
C ASP A 1172 45.15 9.12 31.04
N ASN A 1173 45.12 8.79 29.74
CA ASN A 1173 46.13 8.10 28.90
C ASN A 1173 46.19 6.55 28.78
N PHE A 1174 45.95 6.11 27.53
CA PHE A 1174 46.50 4.95 26.80
C PHE A 1174 46.09 3.48 27.12
N LYS A 1175 45.30 2.91 26.17
CA LYS A 1175 45.32 1.53 25.64
C LYS A 1175 45.45 0.33 26.61
N THR A 1176 44.34 -0.37 26.88
CA THR A 1176 44.02 -1.75 26.39
C THR A 1176 42.60 -2.17 26.82
N MET A 1177 42.14 -3.39 26.52
CA MET A 1177 40.72 -3.80 26.61
C MET A 1177 40.35 -4.61 27.87
N ASN A 1178 39.07 -4.47 28.28
CA ASN A 1178 38.22 -5.48 28.97
C ASN A 1178 38.53 -5.87 30.44
N PRO A 1179 37.58 -6.48 31.19
CA PRO A 1179 36.10 -6.51 31.04
C PRO A 1179 35.27 -6.34 32.36
N CYS A 1180 33.95 -6.07 32.22
CA CYS A 1180 32.86 -6.48 33.14
C CYS A 1180 32.85 -5.97 34.61
N ALA A 1181 31.76 -6.08 35.40
CA ALA A 1181 30.30 -6.06 35.11
C ALA A 1181 29.48 -5.90 36.42
N VAL A 1182 28.30 -5.27 36.31
CA VAL A 1182 27.01 -5.40 37.07
C VAL A 1182 27.02 -5.92 38.52
N GLY A 1183 26.32 -5.20 39.41
CA GLY A 1183 26.06 -5.61 40.80
C GLY A 1183 24.69 -5.16 41.37
N HIS A 1184 23.60 -5.54 40.70
CA HIS A 1184 22.19 -5.20 40.93
C HIS A 1184 21.74 -3.76 40.58
#